data_AF-A0A954X8W8-F1
#
_entry.id   AF-A0A954X8W8-F1
#
_cell.length_a   1.000
_cell.length_b   1.000
_cell.length_c   1.000
_cell.angle_alpha   90.00
_cell.angle_beta   90.00
_cell.angle_gamma   90.00
#
_symmetry.space_group_name_H-M   'P 1'
#
loop_
_entity.id
_entity.type
_entity.pdbx_description
1 polymer ?
#
loop_
_entity_poly.entity_id
_entity_poly.type
_entity_poly.pdbx_seq_one_letter_code
_entity_poly.pdbx_strand_id
1 'polypeptide(L)'
;MLEQLEDRRLLALGPQLGGIQPTDGNLLLDGDVRQVAPTDLTFRFDRDQQIDPATLNLATGVVGIQVVRSGNDGSFNDGNEVTITPGFLGVNAAPKQNEVVLRFKETLPDDNYQIRILGKGPNALRSLPQPGRTDRLAFGDLTDDGLDNGVDQVVNFELDLAPQVVAVVPQPVRNVSNGVVQQDRDIIEVYFNNDKLHVVNDDNGNPTRESAENPDFYQLIFTADSVRNTDDIVVKPTRVTYNAGENKATLKFAQNLDELIDPDTGNEIGPGTFRLRIGTDEAAPLPPQQLAPVMQVATDFNTQDQVVVQFTAVQSGEDGISLVFTKHDQGGAGEPIISVANKTISVDLNSSVGDETTARQLIDAMNRHPQARRLVTATLISGPSTANTNIATPDISYSPLRLLGLGSSFDTATDLSDNTDLGPVLVVTGSGNAFADGEFFFITDTSGPTPVTRKFEFDSDSPPALNDSDAIGISFRPTQTQSQLVQAIVSSINGANFGVTARLSGNKIELEGDSRIDLSDGVPGLRKEFQTKFDLGSVLVMTGDGTTFADGQTLSVTENAGGVSHTFELDAGNWITLPAGADLVDGDKLTINDGVNAPVVFEFKDSTLAVPTPLTGDVQIDFDPTMDTADAIRAKVQAAIDSTLVAAPTMAGELMAGRFSLAPMNGGRLHLGHNDQVMVSATTVNGLLVVDQHAGIAGGTVVPYLPTNAFTVNDMALALAIAVNGAGIGVVATAAGNRVQFSGDRSIDLGTVAVGIEQTIQTRFDTGAVLLITGKGSGGPTAFVDGQTFTVVNDRGVAMLFEFDKTGALVNPNAKPVLITNAMDEQAIALAITNAINAHSAAATPDFRVRASQLGDRVYLTNDRSISFDPTVKGMSKTSQGIIISGAISAQPFLLDFPGGNDEPGHRDIPLEAGQGVEQHINVSFGPDVTPGVTTIFYNFKSQYDSTNTGLQNVITERQKDRAREAFQLWSANLGVQFLETESEGLTIVTGVSSTLDPAFPDVLEFDSAGFRVRIDPRFGNSMLVMDASRTWNDEYGGDISNVGANSSWFINAMRGIGAMLGLDKASD
;
A
#
# COMPACT_ATOMS: atom_id res chain seq x y z
N MET A 1 -80.66 -5.53 -45.67
CA MET A 1 -79.98 -4.41 -45.00
C MET A 1 -79.04 -5.04 -43.98
N LEU A 2 -77.80 -5.30 -44.38
CA LEU A 2 -76.70 -5.60 -43.47
C LEU A 2 -75.71 -4.46 -43.69
N GLU A 3 -75.57 -3.59 -42.71
CA GLU A 3 -74.52 -2.59 -42.67
C GLU A 3 -73.26 -3.31 -42.17
N GLN A 4 -72.25 -3.42 -43.03
CA GLN A 4 -70.93 -3.89 -42.64
C GLN A 4 -70.29 -2.81 -41.77
N LEU A 5 -69.99 -3.16 -40.52
CA LEU A 5 -69.11 -2.37 -39.66
C LEU A 5 -67.75 -2.28 -40.36
N GLU A 6 -67.30 -1.06 -40.66
CA GLU A 6 -65.96 -0.84 -41.22
C GLU A 6 -64.88 -1.34 -40.26
N ASP A 7 -63.91 -2.06 -40.81
CA ASP A 7 -62.73 -2.54 -40.11
C ASP A 7 -61.96 -1.37 -39.51
N ARG A 8 -61.73 -1.42 -38.19
CA ARG A 8 -60.74 -0.59 -37.53
C ARG A 8 -59.34 -1.03 -37.98
N ARG A 9 -58.87 -0.55 -39.13
CA ARG A 9 -57.44 -0.54 -39.46
C ARG A 9 -56.73 0.29 -38.38
N LEU A 10 -55.96 -0.38 -37.50
CA LEU A 10 -54.88 0.30 -36.80
C LEU A 10 -54.02 0.97 -37.87
N LEU A 11 -53.75 2.27 -37.73
CA LEU A 11 -52.84 3.02 -38.59
C LEU A 11 -51.45 2.40 -38.44
N ALA A 12 -51.01 1.65 -39.44
CA ALA A 12 -49.65 1.17 -39.55
C ALA A 12 -48.79 2.36 -40.00
N LEU A 13 -48.03 2.94 -39.09
CA LEU A 13 -47.09 4.03 -39.37
C LEU A 13 -45.68 3.47 -39.55
N GLY A 14 -44.81 4.22 -40.24
CA GLY A 14 -43.39 3.91 -40.32
C GLY A 14 -42.68 4.03 -38.95
N PRO A 15 -41.47 3.48 -38.80
CA PRO A 15 -40.75 3.49 -37.53
C PRO A 15 -40.59 4.90 -36.94
N GLN A 16 -40.83 5.03 -35.64
CA GLN A 16 -40.65 6.26 -34.87
C GLN A 16 -39.60 6.06 -33.78
N LEU A 17 -38.68 7.01 -33.63
CA LEU A 17 -37.63 6.92 -32.61
C LEU A 17 -38.25 7.20 -31.22
N GLY A 18 -38.19 6.20 -30.33
CA GLY A 18 -38.51 6.35 -28.92
C GLY A 18 -37.35 6.87 -28.08
N GLY A 19 -36.11 6.64 -28.51
CA GLY A 19 -34.91 7.22 -27.90
C GLY A 19 -33.61 6.49 -28.24
N ILE A 20 -32.48 7.11 -27.93
CA ILE A 20 -31.13 6.58 -28.13
C ILE A 20 -30.48 6.37 -26.77
N GLN A 21 -30.05 5.16 -26.46
CA GLN A 21 -29.38 4.82 -25.21
C GLN A 21 -27.92 4.44 -25.46
N PRO A 22 -26.94 5.21 -24.95
CA PRO A 22 -25.54 4.84 -24.96
C PRO A 22 -25.19 3.79 -23.90
N THR A 23 -23.95 3.29 -23.95
CA THR A 23 -23.44 2.22 -23.06
C THR A 23 -23.53 2.55 -21.56
N ASP A 24 -23.47 3.82 -21.18
CA ASP A 24 -23.55 4.30 -19.79
C ASP A 24 -24.99 4.40 -19.23
N GLY A 25 -25.99 4.09 -20.06
CA GLY A 25 -27.37 3.85 -19.63
C GLY A 25 -28.29 5.07 -19.60
N ASN A 26 -27.77 6.31 -19.61
CA ASN A 26 -28.59 7.52 -19.64
C ASN A 26 -29.04 7.85 -21.07
N LEU A 27 -30.34 8.14 -21.27
CA LEU A 27 -30.87 8.49 -22.59
C LEU A 27 -30.13 9.71 -23.17
N LEU A 28 -29.73 9.62 -24.44
CA LEU A 28 -29.11 10.71 -25.19
C LEU A 28 -30.20 11.64 -25.74
N LEU A 29 -30.15 12.91 -25.35
CA LEU A 29 -31.01 13.98 -25.82
C LEU A 29 -30.25 14.89 -26.81
N ASP A 30 -31.01 15.65 -27.59
CA ASP A 30 -30.45 16.61 -28.54
C ASP A 30 -29.79 17.78 -27.81
N GLY A 31 -28.51 18.02 -28.09
CA GLY A 31 -27.67 19.03 -27.45
C GLY A 31 -26.96 18.58 -26.16
N ASP A 32 -26.99 17.28 -25.83
CA ASP A 32 -26.30 16.76 -24.64
C ASP A 32 -24.77 16.91 -24.75
N VAL A 33 -24.13 17.30 -23.64
CA VAL A 33 -22.67 17.24 -23.47
C VAL A 33 -22.33 16.00 -22.64
N ARG A 34 -21.42 15.16 -23.12
CA ARG A 34 -21.00 13.94 -22.43
C ARG A 34 -19.51 13.94 -22.13
N GLN A 35 -19.19 13.47 -20.94
CA GLN A 35 -17.83 13.34 -20.42
C GLN A 35 -17.22 11.95 -20.66
N VAL A 36 -17.98 11.06 -21.33
CA VAL A 36 -17.56 9.69 -21.61
C VAL A 36 -17.97 9.36 -23.04
N ALA A 37 -16.99 8.94 -23.83
CA ALA A 37 -17.22 8.47 -25.20
C ALA A 37 -18.04 7.15 -25.18
N PRO A 38 -19.19 7.09 -25.88
CA PRO A 38 -19.98 5.87 -25.94
C PRO A 38 -19.28 4.81 -26.80
N THR A 39 -19.32 3.54 -26.38
CA THR A 39 -18.82 2.42 -27.19
C THR A 39 -19.89 1.86 -28.13
N ASP A 40 -21.16 2.01 -27.75
CA ASP A 40 -22.31 1.66 -28.55
C ASP A 40 -23.50 2.60 -28.31
N LEU A 41 -24.41 2.62 -29.29
CA LEU A 41 -25.68 3.31 -29.23
C LEU A 41 -26.80 2.31 -29.56
N THR A 42 -27.76 2.19 -28.65
CA THR A 42 -28.98 1.42 -28.84
C THR A 42 -30.13 2.36 -29.19
N PHE A 43 -30.58 2.30 -30.44
CA PHE A 43 -31.74 3.00 -30.95
C PHE A 43 -32.99 2.18 -30.68
N ARG A 44 -33.97 2.75 -29.98
CA ARG A 44 -35.25 2.09 -29.69
C ARG A 44 -36.36 2.73 -30.50
N PHE A 45 -37.04 1.93 -31.31
CA PHE A 45 -38.22 2.34 -32.07
C PHE A 45 -39.50 1.85 -31.36
N ASP A 46 -40.66 2.33 -31.81
CA ASP A 46 -41.97 1.94 -31.31
C ASP A 46 -42.18 0.41 -31.28
N ARG A 47 -42.86 -0.08 -30.23
CA ARG A 47 -42.83 -1.48 -29.76
C ARG A 47 -43.32 -2.51 -30.78
N ASP A 48 -44.11 -2.08 -31.76
CA ASP A 48 -44.71 -2.97 -32.76
C ASP A 48 -43.93 -3.01 -34.10
N GLN A 49 -42.81 -2.29 -34.20
CA GLN A 49 -41.99 -2.27 -35.42
C GLN A 49 -41.01 -3.43 -35.48
N GLN A 50 -40.75 -3.87 -36.70
CA GLN A 50 -39.62 -4.73 -37.03
C GLN A 50 -38.76 -3.99 -38.04
N ILE A 51 -37.53 -3.63 -37.67
CA ILE A 51 -36.63 -2.90 -38.57
C ILE A 51 -36.07 -3.85 -39.63
N ASP A 52 -35.99 -3.38 -40.88
CA ASP A 52 -35.41 -4.12 -41.99
C ASP A 52 -33.88 -4.06 -41.97
N PRO A 53 -33.17 -5.16 -41.68
CA PRO A 53 -31.71 -5.17 -41.61
C PRO A 53 -31.03 -4.79 -42.93
N ALA A 54 -31.72 -4.91 -44.07
CA ALA A 54 -31.18 -4.50 -45.37
C ALA A 54 -30.92 -2.99 -45.48
N THR A 55 -31.55 -2.18 -44.61
CA THR A 55 -31.37 -0.72 -44.55
C THR A 55 -30.22 -0.28 -43.64
N LEU A 56 -29.48 -1.24 -43.08
CA LEU A 56 -28.37 -1.03 -42.13
C LEU A 56 -27.06 -1.69 -42.60
N ASN A 57 -26.95 -1.98 -43.90
CA ASN A 57 -25.88 -2.79 -44.43
C ASN A 57 -24.63 -1.96 -44.78
N LEU A 58 -23.63 -2.03 -43.89
CA LEU A 58 -22.33 -1.38 -44.05
C LEU A 58 -21.57 -1.85 -45.30
N ALA A 59 -21.73 -3.12 -45.72
CA ALA A 59 -21.02 -3.67 -46.88
C ALA A 59 -21.59 -3.17 -48.22
N THR A 60 -22.88 -2.83 -48.28
CA THR A 60 -23.52 -2.29 -49.49
C THR A 60 -23.62 -0.76 -49.49
N GLY A 61 -23.18 -0.08 -48.41
CA GLY A 61 -23.27 1.38 -48.27
C GLY A 61 -24.68 1.91 -48.05
N VAL A 62 -25.67 1.04 -47.84
CA VAL A 62 -27.06 1.42 -47.54
C VAL A 62 -27.19 1.52 -46.03
N VAL A 63 -27.09 2.75 -45.52
CA VAL A 63 -26.96 3.02 -44.08
C VAL A 63 -27.99 4.07 -43.67
N GLY A 64 -29.11 3.61 -43.10
CA GLY A 64 -30.20 4.47 -42.62
C GLY A 64 -29.96 5.17 -41.30
N ILE A 65 -28.87 4.85 -40.58
CA ILE A 65 -28.42 5.53 -39.37
C ILE A 65 -26.94 5.88 -39.51
N GLN A 66 -26.63 7.17 -39.53
CA GLN A 66 -25.29 7.70 -39.72
C GLN A 66 -24.84 8.52 -38.52
N VAL A 67 -23.53 8.51 -38.24
CA VAL A 67 -22.91 9.40 -37.25
C VAL A 67 -21.84 10.20 -37.98
N VAL A 68 -21.87 11.52 -37.82
CA VAL A 68 -20.87 12.44 -38.40
C VAL A 68 -20.34 13.36 -37.32
N ARG A 69 -19.08 13.77 -37.42
CA ARG A 69 -18.48 14.75 -36.50
C ARG A 69 -18.00 15.99 -37.24
N SER A 70 -17.94 17.13 -36.55
CA SER A 70 -17.57 18.43 -37.14
C SER A 70 -16.10 18.54 -37.54
N GLY A 71 -15.22 17.62 -37.15
CA GLY A 71 -13.81 17.74 -37.51
C GLY A 71 -13.08 18.81 -36.70
N ASN A 72 -13.51 19.00 -35.45
CA ASN A 72 -12.93 19.88 -34.42
C ASN A 72 -13.13 21.40 -34.66
N ASP A 73 -14.07 21.82 -35.51
CA ASP A 73 -14.38 23.24 -35.72
C ASP A 73 -15.78 23.65 -35.22
N GLY A 74 -16.58 22.68 -34.75
CA GLY A 74 -17.94 22.87 -34.25
C GLY A 74 -18.99 23.16 -35.33
N SER A 75 -18.63 23.12 -36.61
CA SER A 75 -19.51 23.41 -37.76
C SER A 75 -19.93 22.12 -38.48
N PHE A 76 -21.15 22.12 -39.03
CA PHE A 76 -21.66 21.05 -39.91
C PHE A 76 -22.14 21.57 -41.27
N ASN A 77 -21.68 22.77 -41.66
CA ASN A 77 -22.16 23.49 -42.84
C ASN A 77 -21.07 23.79 -43.87
N ASP A 78 -19.83 23.41 -43.63
CA ASP A 78 -18.68 23.83 -44.45
C ASP A 78 -18.10 22.69 -45.29
N GLY A 79 -18.59 21.46 -45.09
CA GLY A 79 -18.23 20.30 -45.92
C GLY A 79 -16.97 19.57 -45.45
N ASN A 80 -16.42 19.93 -44.29
CA ASN A 80 -15.27 19.28 -43.69
C ASN A 80 -15.65 18.05 -42.83
N GLU A 81 -16.94 17.75 -42.72
CA GLU A 81 -17.47 16.83 -41.71
C GLU A 81 -16.99 15.41 -41.95
N VAL A 82 -16.57 14.74 -40.87
CA VAL A 82 -16.02 13.38 -40.94
C VAL A 82 -17.13 12.37 -40.63
N THR A 83 -17.46 11.51 -41.60
CA THR A 83 -18.41 10.41 -41.40
C THR A 83 -17.78 9.27 -40.62
N ILE A 84 -18.37 8.90 -39.48
CA ILE A 84 -17.91 7.81 -38.65
C ILE A 84 -18.40 6.48 -39.23
N THR A 85 -17.46 5.56 -39.47
CA THR A 85 -17.78 4.19 -39.90
C THR A 85 -17.91 3.28 -38.68
N PRO A 86 -19.11 2.77 -38.35
CA PRO A 86 -19.27 1.85 -37.22
C PRO A 86 -18.54 0.53 -37.43
N GLY A 87 -18.12 -0.11 -36.35
CA GLY A 87 -17.60 -1.48 -36.36
C GLY A 87 -18.73 -2.51 -36.49
N PHE A 88 -19.93 -2.15 -36.03
CA PHE A 88 -21.14 -2.95 -36.18
C PHE A 88 -22.37 -2.05 -36.27
N LEU A 89 -23.32 -2.42 -37.13
CA LEU A 89 -24.65 -1.81 -37.21
C LEU A 89 -25.66 -2.91 -37.54
N GLY A 90 -26.64 -3.14 -36.66
CA GLY A 90 -27.59 -4.23 -36.87
C GLY A 90 -28.80 -4.24 -35.94
N VAL A 91 -29.84 -4.97 -36.35
CA VAL A 91 -31.09 -5.15 -35.60
C VAL A 91 -30.91 -6.23 -34.53
N ASN A 92 -31.50 -6.03 -33.36
CA ASN A 92 -31.50 -7.04 -32.29
C ASN A 92 -32.36 -8.27 -32.63
N ALA A 93 -32.05 -9.39 -31.96
CA ALA A 93 -32.80 -10.64 -32.14
C ALA A 93 -34.23 -10.54 -31.58
N ALA A 94 -35.14 -11.37 -32.11
CA ALA A 94 -36.51 -11.47 -31.60
C ALA A 94 -36.52 -11.77 -30.08
N PRO A 95 -37.40 -11.11 -29.29
CA PRO A 95 -38.50 -10.23 -29.71
C PRO A 95 -38.14 -8.74 -29.87
N LYS A 96 -36.86 -8.34 -29.76
CA LYS A 96 -36.42 -6.93 -29.74
C LYS A 96 -36.07 -6.40 -31.13
N GLN A 97 -36.86 -6.75 -32.13
CA GLN A 97 -36.60 -6.37 -33.53
C GLN A 97 -36.91 -4.88 -33.82
N ASN A 98 -37.43 -4.17 -32.82
CA ASN A 98 -37.59 -2.71 -32.79
C ASN A 98 -36.35 -1.99 -32.23
N GLU A 99 -35.26 -2.70 -31.93
CA GLU A 99 -34.00 -2.12 -31.44
C GLU A 99 -32.89 -2.28 -32.47
N VAL A 100 -32.13 -1.21 -32.73
CA VAL A 100 -30.93 -1.22 -33.57
C VAL A 100 -29.73 -0.88 -32.71
N VAL A 101 -28.65 -1.65 -32.83
CA VAL A 101 -27.39 -1.45 -32.10
C VAL A 101 -26.33 -1.00 -33.09
N LEU A 102 -25.71 0.14 -32.81
CA LEU A 102 -24.52 0.66 -33.47
C LEU A 102 -23.35 0.52 -32.50
N ARG A 103 -22.27 -0.18 -32.87
CA ARG A 103 -21.02 -0.20 -32.10
C ARG A 103 -19.93 0.52 -32.86
N PHE A 104 -19.22 1.41 -32.20
CA PHE A 104 -18.13 2.14 -32.82
C PHE A 104 -16.94 1.20 -33.06
N LYS A 105 -16.18 1.49 -34.13
CA LYS A 105 -14.98 0.73 -34.49
C LYS A 105 -13.78 1.14 -33.62
N GLU A 106 -13.79 2.38 -33.16
CA GLU A 106 -12.75 3.04 -32.38
C GLU A 106 -13.41 3.99 -31.37
N THR A 107 -12.66 4.41 -30.35
CA THR A 107 -13.13 5.40 -29.37
C THR A 107 -13.35 6.74 -30.07
N LEU A 108 -14.50 7.36 -29.83
CA LEU A 108 -14.81 8.67 -30.39
C LEU A 108 -13.96 9.76 -29.70
N PRO A 109 -13.26 10.63 -30.47
CA PRO A 109 -12.54 11.77 -29.91
C PRO A 109 -13.49 12.86 -29.39
N ASP A 110 -12.93 13.82 -28.63
CA ASP A 110 -13.59 15.08 -28.31
C ASP A 110 -13.94 15.84 -29.60
N ASP A 111 -15.23 16.14 -29.80
CA ASP A 111 -15.79 16.84 -30.97
C ASP A 111 -17.31 17.05 -30.78
N ASN A 112 -17.92 17.80 -31.71
CA ASN A 112 -19.38 17.80 -31.87
C ASN A 112 -19.81 16.70 -32.83
N TYR A 113 -20.90 16.02 -32.51
CA TYR A 113 -21.43 14.88 -33.25
C TYR A 113 -22.90 15.08 -33.66
N GLN A 114 -23.23 14.57 -34.84
CA GLN A 114 -24.58 14.47 -35.37
C GLN A 114 -24.93 13.02 -35.68
N ILE A 115 -25.99 12.53 -35.04
CA ILE A 115 -26.64 11.27 -35.38
C ILE A 115 -27.77 11.59 -36.36
N ARG A 116 -27.70 11.03 -37.57
CA ARG A 116 -28.69 11.24 -38.63
C ARG A 116 -29.44 9.94 -38.87
N ILE A 117 -30.75 9.94 -38.63
CA ILE A 117 -31.66 8.84 -38.96
C ILE A 117 -32.40 9.23 -40.22
N LEU A 118 -32.16 8.50 -41.31
CA LEU A 118 -32.68 8.86 -42.62
C LEU A 118 -34.09 8.29 -42.79
N GLY A 119 -35.05 9.17 -43.05
CA GLY A 119 -36.41 8.84 -43.48
C GLY A 119 -36.62 9.04 -44.98
N LYS A 120 -35.67 9.67 -45.69
CA LYS A 120 -35.78 10.00 -47.12
C LYS A 120 -34.71 9.33 -47.97
N GLY A 121 -35.02 9.21 -49.26
CA GLY A 121 -34.08 8.79 -50.29
C GLY A 121 -33.73 7.28 -50.25
N PRO A 122 -32.75 6.87 -51.05
CA PRO A 122 -32.42 5.45 -51.25
C PRO A 122 -31.86 4.76 -49.99
N ASN A 123 -31.36 5.54 -49.03
CA ASN A 123 -30.78 5.05 -47.78
C ASN A 123 -31.74 5.16 -46.59
N ALA A 124 -33.02 5.50 -46.80
CA ALA A 124 -33.98 5.60 -45.70
C ALA A 124 -34.03 4.30 -44.87
N LEU A 125 -34.03 4.44 -43.55
CA LEU A 125 -34.33 3.37 -42.61
C LEU A 125 -35.77 2.91 -42.80
N ARG A 126 -36.01 1.59 -42.87
CA ARG A 126 -37.36 1.04 -43.13
C ARG A 126 -37.74 -0.06 -42.17
N SER A 127 -39.05 -0.26 -42.00
CA SER A 127 -39.59 -1.47 -41.39
C SER A 127 -39.66 -2.63 -42.39
N LEU A 128 -39.64 -3.86 -41.86
CA LEU A 128 -40.09 -5.04 -42.59
C LEU A 128 -41.58 -4.93 -42.89
N PRO A 129 -42.07 -5.54 -43.98
CA PRO A 129 -43.50 -5.57 -44.28
C PRO A 129 -44.30 -6.17 -43.13
N GLN A 130 -45.30 -5.45 -42.65
CA GLN A 130 -46.20 -5.95 -41.60
C GLN A 130 -47.13 -7.07 -42.13
N PRO A 131 -47.70 -7.92 -41.27
CA PRO A 131 -48.64 -8.95 -41.70
C PRO A 131 -49.83 -8.36 -42.48
N GLY A 132 -49.97 -8.75 -43.75
CA GLY A 132 -51.01 -8.22 -44.65
C GLY A 132 -50.57 -7.03 -45.51
N ARG A 133 -49.29 -6.64 -45.46
CA ARG A 133 -48.66 -5.57 -46.25
C ARG A 133 -47.53 -6.11 -47.12
N THR A 134 -47.23 -5.38 -48.20
CA THR A 134 -46.07 -5.65 -49.07
C THR A 134 -45.10 -4.47 -49.14
N ASP A 135 -45.54 -3.31 -48.70
CA ASP A 135 -44.83 -2.05 -48.55
C ASP A 135 -43.92 -2.05 -47.32
N ARG A 136 -42.73 -1.45 -47.48
CA ARG A 136 -41.76 -1.15 -46.42
C ARG A 136 -41.88 0.33 -46.09
N LEU A 137 -42.37 0.67 -44.90
CA LEU A 137 -42.58 2.05 -44.49
C LEU A 137 -41.25 2.67 -44.06
N ALA A 138 -40.97 3.89 -44.52
CA ALA A 138 -39.76 4.61 -44.12
C ALA A 138 -39.90 5.22 -42.72
N PHE A 139 -38.76 5.46 -42.10
CA PHE A 139 -38.68 6.17 -40.83
C PHE A 139 -39.35 7.55 -40.94
N GLY A 140 -40.15 7.89 -39.93
CA GLY A 140 -40.88 9.16 -39.90
C GLY A 140 -42.10 9.24 -40.82
N ASP A 141 -42.49 8.16 -41.51
CA ASP A 141 -43.74 8.12 -42.30
C ASP A 141 -44.96 8.03 -41.36
N LEU A 142 -45.75 9.09 -41.32
CA LEU A 142 -46.91 9.24 -40.44
C LEU A 142 -48.24 8.94 -41.14
N THR A 143 -48.20 8.46 -42.38
CA THR A 143 -49.40 8.23 -43.19
C THR A 143 -49.40 6.86 -43.83
N ASP A 144 -50.60 6.42 -44.16
CA ASP A 144 -50.83 5.10 -44.74
C ASP A 144 -51.46 5.27 -46.13
N ASP A 145 -50.74 5.96 -47.01
CA ASP A 145 -51.19 6.37 -48.34
C ASP A 145 -50.43 5.67 -49.50
N GLY A 146 -49.47 4.81 -49.16
CA GLY A 146 -48.63 4.11 -50.13
C GLY A 146 -47.58 5.00 -50.81
N LEU A 147 -47.41 6.23 -50.32
CA LEU A 147 -46.33 7.13 -50.72
C LEU A 147 -45.25 7.11 -49.65
N ASP A 148 -44.00 6.99 -50.09
CA ASP A 148 -42.86 7.06 -49.19
C ASP A 148 -42.53 8.52 -48.85
N ASN A 149 -43.09 9.01 -47.75
CA ASN A 149 -42.98 10.41 -47.32
C ASN A 149 -42.24 10.60 -45.99
N GLY A 150 -41.34 9.67 -45.65
CA GLY A 150 -40.55 9.69 -44.43
C GLY A 150 -39.75 10.98 -44.20
N VAL A 151 -39.29 11.16 -42.96
CA VAL A 151 -38.65 12.39 -42.49
C VAL A 151 -37.33 12.06 -41.80
N ASP A 152 -36.25 12.72 -42.22
CA ASP A 152 -34.95 12.59 -41.57
C ASP A 152 -34.99 13.25 -40.18
N GLN A 153 -34.34 12.62 -39.21
CA GLN A 153 -34.15 13.16 -37.86
C GLN A 153 -32.67 13.31 -37.54
N VAL A 154 -32.31 14.41 -36.89
CA VAL A 154 -30.96 14.67 -36.40
C VAL A 154 -30.99 14.78 -34.88
N VAL A 155 -30.00 14.17 -34.22
CA VAL A 155 -29.74 14.33 -32.79
C VAL A 155 -28.28 14.77 -32.64
N ASN A 156 -28.04 15.92 -32.05
CA ASN A 156 -26.72 16.47 -31.80
C ASN A 156 -26.24 16.09 -30.39
N PHE A 157 -24.95 15.87 -30.22
CA PHE A 157 -24.31 15.79 -28.89
C PHE A 157 -22.84 16.22 -28.98
N GLU A 158 -22.29 16.63 -27.86
CA GLU A 158 -20.88 17.01 -27.68
C GLU A 158 -20.19 15.94 -26.82
N LEU A 159 -18.98 15.56 -27.20
CA LEU A 159 -18.08 14.84 -26.31
C LEU A 159 -17.05 15.84 -25.80
N ASP A 160 -17.11 16.16 -24.51
CA ASP A 160 -16.13 16.98 -23.78
C ASP A 160 -15.32 16.02 -22.91
N LEU A 161 -14.21 15.53 -23.43
CA LEU A 161 -13.40 14.51 -22.77
C LEU A 161 -12.34 15.17 -21.88
N ALA A 162 -11.89 14.44 -20.85
CA ALA A 162 -10.81 14.95 -20.01
C ALA A 162 -9.50 15.11 -20.83
N PRO A 163 -8.72 16.19 -20.58
CA PRO A 163 -7.43 16.42 -21.24
C PRO A 163 -6.49 15.21 -21.12
N GLN A 164 -5.90 14.83 -22.24
CA GLN A 164 -4.99 13.69 -22.33
C GLN A 164 -3.54 14.14 -22.49
N VAL A 165 -2.61 13.45 -21.82
CA VAL A 165 -1.18 13.65 -22.03
C VAL A 165 -0.78 13.00 -23.36
N VAL A 166 -0.30 13.82 -24.29
CA VAL A 166 0.12 13.41 -25.64
C VAL A 166 1.62 13.14 -25.70
N ALA A 167 2.44 13.90 -24.97
CA ALA A 167 3.88 13.68 -24.89
C ALA A 167 4.46 14.18 -23.57
N VAL A 168 5.54 13.54 -23.12
CA VAL A 168 6.38 13.99 -22.01
C VAL A 168 7.81 14.06 -22.51
N VAL A 169 8.43 15.24 -22.40
CA VAL A 169 9.81 15.50 -22.85
C VAL A 169 10.65 15.87 -21.64
N PRO A 170 11.41 14.92 -21.07
CA PRO A 170 12.37 15.22 -20.02
C PRO A 170 13.63 15.86 -20.62
N GLN A 171 14.17 16.86 -19.93
CA GLN A 171 15.40 17.58 -20.29
C GLN A 171 15.44 18.05 -21.76
N PRO A 172 14.48 18.91 -22.18
CA PRO A 172 14.35 19.31 -23.57
C PRO A 172 15.61 20.02 -24.07
N VAL A 173 15.92 19.78 -25.34
CA VAL A 173 17.09 20.31 -26.01
C VAL A 173 16.67 21.45 -26.93
N ARG A 174 17.22 22.65 -26.71
CA ARG A 174 16.83 23.87 -27.40
C ARG A 174 17.98 24.49 -28.18
N ASN A 175 17.66 25.03 -29.35
CA ASN A 175 18.59 25.86 -30.11
C ASN A 175 18.60 27.27 -29.52
N VAL A 176 19.68 27.64 -28.83
CA VAL A 176 19.92 29.03 -28.44
C VAL A 176 20.60 29.78 -29.60
N SER A 177 20.42 31.10 -29.66
CA SER A 177 20.92 31.95 -30.74
C SER A 177 22.40 31.69 -31.05
N ASN A 178 22.76 31.65 -32.34
CA ASN A 178 24.06 31.25 -32.91
C ASN A 178 24.30 29.74 -33.11
N GLY A 179 23.24 28.92 -33.14
CA GLY A 179 23.35 27.49 -33.49
C GLY A 179 24.01 26.64 -32.40
N VAL A 180 24.05 27.15 -31.17
CA VAL A 180 24.46 26.39 -29.99
C VAL A 180 23.22 25.70 -29.44
N VAL A 181 23.37 24.43 -29.09
CA VAL A 181 22.32 23.60 -28.51
C VAL A 181 22.51 23.57 -26.99
N GLN A 182 21.45 23.87 -26.23
CA GLN A 182 21.44 23.81 -24.77
C GLN A 182 20.38 22.80 -24.31
N GLN A 183 20.77 21.88 -23.42
CA GLN A 183 19.86 20.97 -22.74
C GLN A 183 19.40 21.58 -21.41
N ASP A 184 18.09 21.68 -21.19
CA ASP A 184 17.54 22.19 -19.94
C ASP A 184 17.38 21.03 -18.93
N ARG A 185 18.46 20.71 -18.22
CA ARG A 185 18.60 19.50 -17.39
C ARG A 185 17.70 19.43 -16.14
N ASP A 186 17.00 20.50 -15.81
CA ASP A 186 16.11 20.65 -14.65
C ASP A 186 14.64 20.90 -15.07
N ILE A 187 14.31 20.64 -16.35
CA ILE A 187 12.97 20.84 -16.93
C ILE A 187 12.37 19.53 -17.44
N ILE A 188 11.06 19.38 -17.24
CA ILE A 188 10.22 18.42 -17.97
C ILE A 188 9.10 19.21 -18.67
N GLU A 189 8.83 18.93 -19.93
CA GLU A 189 7.68 19.47 -20.67
C GLU A 189 6.61 18.39 -20.86
N VAL A 190 5.36 18.71 -20.54
CA VAL A 190 4.20 17.84 -20.73
C VAL A 190 3.27 18.49 -21.74
N TYR A 191 2.99 17.79 -22.83
CA TYR A 191 2.07 18.21 -23.86
C TYR A 191 0.74 17.50 -23.70
N PHE A 192 -0.34 18.27 -23.77
CA PHE A 192 -1.71 17.80 -23.70
C PHE A 192 -2.33 17.81 -25.11
N ASN A 193 -3.46 17.13 -25.26
CA ASN A 193 -4.30 17.23 -26.44
C ASN A 193 -4.88 18.65 -26.58
N ASN A 194 -5.80 18.87 -27.52
CA ASN A 194 -6.29 20.23 -27.80
C ASN A 194 -7.14 20.86 -26.68
N ASP A 195 -7.42 20.08 -25.63
CA ASP A 195 -8.23 20.49 -24.50
C ASP A 195 -7.42 21.40 -23.59
N LYS A 196 -8.00 22.56 -23.26
CA LYS A 196 -7.30 23.57 -22.46
C LYS A 196 -7.38 23.20 -21.00
N LEU A 197 -6.23 23.22 -20.33
CA LEU A 197 -6.19 23.07 -18.89
C LEU A 197 -6.68 24.34 -18.19
N HIS A 198 -7.38 24.16 -17.09
CA HIS A 198 -7.89 25.23 -16.26
C HIS A 198 -6.74 25.93 -15.51
N VAL A 199 -6.58 27.24 -15.66
CA VAL A 199 -5.55 28.04 -14.97
C VAL A 199 -6.23 29.18 -14.22
N VAL A 200 -6.07 29.18 -12.89
CA VAL A 200 -6.61 30.21 -12.01
C VAL A 200 -5.56 30.59 -10.98
N ASN A 201 -5.27 31.89 -10.87
CA ASN A 201 -4.28 32.42 -9.93
C ASN A 201 -4.97 33.37 -8.94
N ASP A 202 -4.43 33.46 -7.73
CA ASP A 202 -4.89 34.39 -6.69
C ASP A 202 -4.50 35.85 -7.01
N ASP A 203 -4.92 36.79 -6.15
CA ASP A 203 -4.63 38.23 -6.30
C ASP A 203 -3.12 38.56 -6.30
N ASN A 204 -2.29 37.63 -5.81
CA ASN A 204 -0.82 37.76 -5.75
C ASN A 204 -0.13 37.05 -6.94
N GLY A 205 -0.90 36.42 -7.83
CA GLY A 205 -0.40 35.69 -9.00
C GLY A 205 0.06 34.25 -8.72
N ASN A 206 -0.24 33.70 -7.54
CA ASN A 206 0.06 32.30 -7.23
C ASN A 206 -1.06 31.38 -7.74
N PRO A 207 -0.74 30.16 -8.23
CA PRO A 207 -1.75 29.21 -8.65
C PRO A 207 -2.66 28.80 -7.49
N THR A 208 -3.97 28.80 -7.72
CA THR A 208 -4.94 28.25 -6.78
C THR A 208 -4.90 26.72 -6.81
N ARG A 209 -5.57 26.06 -5.85
CA ARG A 209 -5.57 24.59 -5.75
C ARG A 209 -6.10 23.89 -7.01
N GLU A 210 -7.02 24.52 -7.74
CA GLU A 210 -7.65 23.99 -8.96
C GLU A 210 -6.91 24.41 -10.26
N SER A 211 -5.78 25.10 -10.12
CA SER A 211 -4.98 25.58 -11.26
C SER A 211 -4.09 24.47 -11.78
N ALA A 212 -4.01 24.32 -13.10
CA ALA A 212 -3.05 23.43 -13.76
C ALA A 212 -1.59 23.87 -13.59
N GLU A 213 -1.36 25.09 -13.10
CA GLU A 213 -0.04 25.59 -12.69
C GLU A 213 0.32 25.23 -11.24
N ASN A 214 -0.57 24.55 -10.50
CA ASN A 214 -0.28 24.04 -9.16
C ASN A 214 0.77 22.89 -9.24
N PRO A 215 1.95 23.04 -8.62
CA PRO A 215 2.98 21.99 -8.62
C PRO A 215 2.53 20.66 -8.02
N ASP A 216 1.55 20.65 -7.11
CA ASP A 216 1.08 19.44 -6.43
C ASP A 216 0.46 18.41 -7.38
N PHE A 217 -0.04 18.83 -8.54
CA PHE A 217 -0.56 17.93 -9.57
C PHE A 217 0.52 17.15 -10.33
N TYR A 218 1.79 17.45 -10.11
CA TYR A 218 2.91 16.86 -10.85
C TYR A 218 3.91 16.28 -9.86
N GLN A 219 4.03 14.95 -9.86
CA GLN A 219 4.87 14.23 -8.92
C GLN A 219 5.89 13.40 -9.69
N LEU A 220 7.17 13.69 -9.53
CA LEU A 220 8.26 12.90 -10.10
C LEU A 220 8.71 11.88 -9.04
N ILE A 221 8.47 10.62 -9.31
CA ILE A 221 8.67 9.51 -8.36
C ILE A 221 9.91 8.74 -8.79
N PHE A 222 10.99 8.81 -8.01
CA PHE A 222 12.15 7.94 -8.19
C PHE A 222 11.79 6.55 -7.70
N THR A 223 11.90 5.53 -8.56
CA THR A 223 11.42 4.19 -8.22
C THR A 223 12.51 3.25 -7.72
N ALA A 224 13.76 3.72 -7.59
CA ALA A 224 14.91 2.89 -7.21
C ALA A 224 15.04 1.56 -8.01
N ASP A 225 14.56 1.56 -9.27
CA ASP A 225 14.43 0.37 -10.13
C ASP A 225 13.65 -0.81 -9.52
N SER A 226 12.80 -0.50 -8.56
CA SER A 226 11.95 -1.40 -7.81
C SER A 226 10.53 -1.39 -8.38
N VAL A 227 9.87 -2.55 -8.32
CA VAL A 227 8.43 -2.69 -8.61
C VAL A 227 7.56 -2.39 -7.39
N ARG A 228 8.18 -2.15 -6.23
CA ARG A 228 7.51 -1.81 -4.98
C ARG A 228 7.48 -0.30 -4.85
N ASN A 229 6.42 0.24 -4.28
CA ASN A 229 6.32 1.66 -3.94
C ASN A 229 6.92 1.99 -2.56
N THR A 230 7.63 1.05 -1.93
CA THR A 230 8.18 1.17 -0.57
C THR A 230 9.46 1.99 -0.50
N ASP A 231 10.17 2.07 -1.62
CA ASP A 231 11.42 2.78 -1.84
C ASP A 231 11.26 3.90 -2.88
N ASP A 232 10.00 4.24 -3.20
CA ASP A 232 9.65 5.33 -4.09
C ASP A 232 9.87 6.69 -3.38
N ILE A 233 10.72 7.54 -3.95
CA ILE A 233 10.95 8.91 -3.44
C ILE A 233 10.18 9.89 -4.31
N VAL A 234 9.32 10.72 -3.71
CA VAL A 234 8.47 11.67 -4.45
C VAL A 234 9.06 13.07 -4.42
N VAL A 235 9.41 13.60 -5.59
CA VAL A 235 9.93 14.95 -5.79
C VAL A 235 8.91 15.78 -6.58
N LYS A 236 8.57 16.97 -6.08
CA LYS A 236 7.66 17.91 -6.77
C LYS A 236 8.44 18.99 -7.52
N PRO A 237 7.93 19.51 -8.65
CA PRO A 237 8.52 20.69 -9.27
C PRO A 237 8.37 21.90 -8.35
N THR A 238 9.32 22.82 -8.42
CA THR A 238 9.25 24.11 -7.72
C THR A 238 8.29 25.10 -8.37
N ARG A 239 8.05 24.93 -9.68
CA ARG A 239 7.16 25.79 -10.45
C ARG A 239 6.62 25.06 -11.67
N VAL A 240 5.36 25.30 -11.99
CA VAL A 240 4.73 24.88 -13.25
C VAL A 240 4.26 26.12 -14.01
N THR A 241 4.34 26.08 -15.34
CA THR A 241 3.81 27.14 -16.20
C THR A 241 3.08 26.51 -17.37
N TYR A 242 1.83 26.93 -17.61
CA TYR A 242 1.00 26.39 -18.68
C TYR A 242 0.89 27.36 -19.86
N ASN A 243 1.19 26.88 -21.07
CA ASN A 243 1.01 27.63 -22.31
C ASN A 243 -0.18 27.06 -23.08
N ALA A 244 -1.30 27.77 -23.05
CA ALA A 244 -2.53 27.39 -23.75
C ALA A 244 -2.40 27.40 -25.28
N GLY A 245 -1.46 28.15 -25.86
CA GLY A 245 -1.22 28.14 -27.31
C GLY A 245 -0.50 26.89 -27.79
N GLU A 246 0.32 26.29 -26.92
CA GLU A 246 1.11 25.07 -27.20
C GLU A 246 0.53 23.81 -26.54
N ASN A 247 -0.56 23.93 -25.78
CA ASN A 247 -1.11 22.87 -24.92
C ASN A 247 -0.04 22.25 -24.02
N LYS A 248 0.84 23.06 -23.42
CA LYS A 248 2.06 22.58 -22.78
C LYS A 248 2.20 23.07 -21.35
N ALA A 249 2.39 22.15 -20.39
CA ALA A 249 2.88 22.48 -19.05
C ALA A 249 4.41 22.31 -19.00
N THR A 250 5.12 23.30 -18.47
CA THR A 250 6.56 23.26 -18.23
C THR A 250 6.82 23.13 -16.73
N LEU A 251 7.43 22.03 -16.32
CA LEU A 251 7.73 21.68 -14.93
C LEU A 251 9.19 22.03 -14.66
N LYS A 252 9.45 22.88 -13.66
CA LYS A 252 10.79 23.30 -13.26
C LYS A 252 11.16 22.72 -11.89
N PHE A 253 12.26 21.99 -11.81
CA PHE A 253 12.77 21.42 -10.56
C PHE A 253 13.82 22.34 -9.92
N ALA A 254 14.08 22.12 -8.62
CA ALA A 254 15.02 22.93 -7.85
C ALA A 254 16.48 22.77 -8.31
N GLN A 255 16.79 21.62 -8.91
CA GLN A 255 18.13 21.17 -9.30
C GLN A 255 18.02 20.36 -10.61
N ASN A 256 19.17 20.00 -11.20
CA ASN A 256 19.18 19.07 -12.33
C ASN A 256 18.54 17.74 -11.94
N LEU A 257 17.83 17.08 -12.88
CA LEU A 257 17.07 15.88 -12.54
C LEU A 257 17.94 14.73 -12.02
N ASP A 258 19.22 14.69 -12.37
CA ASP A 258 20.21 13.72 -11.87
C ASP A 258 20.85 14.07 -10.52
N GLU A 259 20.63 15.29 -10.04
CA GLU A 259 21.16 15.83 -8.78
C GLU A 259 20.01 16.07 -7.78
N LEU A 260 18.82 15.53 -8.03
CA LEU A 260 17.67 15.73 -7.14
C LEU A 260 17.96 15.17 -5.75
N ILE A 261 17.44 15.88 -4.74
CA ILE A 261 17.59 15.52 -3.33
C ILE A 261 16.28 14.91 -2.84
N ASP A 262 16.39 13.85 -2.06
CA ASP A 262 15.31 13.24 -1.32
C ASP A 262 14.78 14.28 -0.31
N PRO A 263 13.52 14.75 -0.46
CA PRO A 263 12.95 15.76 0.42
C PRO A 263 12.82 15.31 1.87
N ASP A 264 12.79 13.99 2.13
CA ASP A 264 12.64 13.43 3.48
C ASP A 264 13.99 13.27 4.19
N THR A 265 15.03 12.83 3.47
CA THR A 265 16.34 12.52 4.07
C THR A 265 17.43 13.57 3.80
N GLY A 266 17.22 14.47 2.83
CA GLY A 266 18.21 15.45 2.41
C GLY A 266 19.39 14.85 1.64
N ASN A 267 19.36 13.55 1.31
CA ASN A 267 20.40 12.87 0.54
C ASN A 267 20.14 13.00 -0.97
N GLU A 268 21.20 12.97 -1.76
CA GLU A 268 21.10 12.95 -3.22
C GLU A 268 20.49 11.61 -3.69
N ILE A 269 19.44 11.69 -4.52
CA ILE A 269 18.75 10.54 -5.12
C ILE A 269 19.63 9.91 -6.20
N GLY A 270 20.34 10.75 -6.96
CA GLY A 270 21.16 10.34 -8.09
C GLY A 270 20.35 9.95 -9.34
N PRO A 271 21.02 9.51 -10.41
CA PRO A 271 20.37 9.08 -11.64
C PRO A 271 19.66 7.73 -11.46
N GLY A 272 18.50 7.55 -12.11
CA GLY A 272 17.80 6.26 -12.16
C GLY A 272 16.44 6.37 -12.83
N THR A 273 15.57 5.38 -12.58
CA THR A 273 14.23 5.35 -13.17
C THR A 273 13.27 6.25 -12.39
N PHE A 274 12.60 7.15 -13.12
CA PHE A 274 11.58 8.02 -12.58
C PHE A 274 10.23 7.75 -13.26
N ARG A 275 9.16 7.83 -12.47
CA ARG A 275 7.77 7.85 -12.92
C ARG A 275 7.19 9.23 -12.70
N LEU A 276 6.68 9.87 -13.75
CA LEU A 276 5.94 11.12 -13.62
C LEU A 276 4.44 10.81 -13.48
N ARG A 277 3.85 11.22 -12.36
CA ARG A 277 2.39 11.20 -12.12
C ARG A 277 1.84 12.61 -12.31
N ILE A 278 0.71 12.72 -13.01
CA ILE A 278 0.11 13.99 -13.46
C ILE A 278 -1.39 13.99 -13.14
N GLY A 279 -1.90 15.12 -12.66
CA GLY A 279 -3.33 15.39 -12.53
C GLY A 279 -3.97 15.02 -11.18
N THR A 280 -3.17 14.71 -10.15
CA THR A 280 -3.67 14.44 -8.79
C THR A 280 -2.74 15.01 -7.73
N ASP A 281 -3.30 15.59 -6.67
CA ASP A 281 -2.59 16.01 -5.45
C ASP A 281 -2.56 14.90 -4.38
N GLU A 282 -3.09 13.71 -4.70
CA GLU A 282 -3.08 12.55 -3.82
C GLU A 282 -1.65 12.10 -3.52
N ALA A 283 -1.38 11.83 -2.25
CA ALA A 283 -0.16 11.17 -1.84
C ALA A 283 -0.02 9.81 -2.55
N ALA A 284 1.23 9.35 -2.77
CA ALA A 284 1.45 7.98 -3.19
C ALA A 284 0.72 7.03 -2.23
N PRO A 285 0.00 5.99 -2.72
CA PRO A 285 -0.62 5.01 -1.85
C PRO A 285 0.44 4.48 -0.89
N LEU A 286 0.13 4.45 0.41
CA LEU A 286 0.98 3.78 1.39
C LEU A 286 1.20 2.33 0.93
N PRO A 287 2.41 1.77 1.10
CA PRO A 287 2.70 0.42 0.66
C PRO A 287 1.72 -0.59 1.28
N PRO A 288 1.41 -1.71 0.59
CA PRO A 288 0.77 -2.85 1.21
C PRO A 288 1.59 -3.27 2.44
N GLN A 289 0.93 -3.25 3.59
CA GLN A 289 1.58 -3.44 4.87
C GLN A 289 2.01 -4.90 5.02
N GLN A 290 3.32 -5.16 5.09
CA GLN A 290 3.84 -6.47 5.43
C GLN A 290 3.84 -6.63 6.94
N LEU A 291 2.78 -7.24 7.48
CA LEU A 291 2.76 -7.71 8.86
C LEU A 291 3.64 -8.97 8.93
N ALA A 292 4.76 -8.89 9.65
CA ALA A 292 5.54 -10.06 10.04
C ALA A 292 5.06 -10.50 11.43
N PRO A 293 4.10 -11.42 11.56
CA PRO A 293 3.68 -11.86 12.87
C PRO A 293 4.81 -12.63 13.55
N VAL A 294 4.97 -12.44 14.85
CA VAL A 294 5.96 -13.20 15.63
C VAL A 294 5.36 -14.55 16.00
N MET A 295 5.97 -15.64 15.53
CA MET A 295 5.49 -16.99 15.80
C MET A 295 5.91 -17.43 17.21
N GLN A 296 4.98 -17.98 17.99
CA GLN A 296 5.26 -18.43 19.35
C GLN A 296 4.68 -19.83 19.59
N VAL A 297 5.34 -20.64 20.41
CA VAL A 297 4.81 -21.91 20.94
C VAL A 297 5.28 -22.09 22.38
N ALA A 298 4.46 -22.67 23.24
CA ALA A 298 4.83 -22.93 24.63
C ALA A 298 4.74 -24.42 24.99
N THR A 299 5.39 -24.81 26.08
CA THR A 299 5.21 -26.12 26.71
C THR A 299 5.47 -26.02 28.21
N ASP A 300 4.74 -26.84 28.97
CA ASP A 300 5.00 -27.06 30.39
C ASP A 300 5.93 -28.27 30.64
N PHE A 301 6.44 -28.89 29.58
CA PHE A 301 7.21 -30.14 29.62
C PHE A 301 6.54 -31.28 30.41
N ASN A 302 5.20 -31.30 30.47
CA ASN A 302 4.41 -32.22 31.30
C ASN A 302 4.73 -32.14 32.80
N THR A 303 5.20 -30.98 33.28
CA THR A 303 5.45 -30.73 34.70
C THR A 303 4.20 -30.32 35.49
N GLN A 304 3.02 -30.43 34.88
CA GLN A 304 1.73 -29.99 35.46
C GLN A 304 1.74 -28.48 35.78
N ASP A 305 2.17 -27.67 34.81
CA ASP A 305 2.33 -26.21 34.93
C ASP A 305 3.28 -25.72 36.05
N GLN A 306 4.09 -26.60 36.66
CA GLN A 306 5.15 -26.17 37.60
C GLN A 306 6.20 -25.27 36.93
N VAL A 307 6.34 -25.39 35.61
CA VAL A 307 7.07 -24.46 34.76
C VAL A 307 6.39 -24.38 33.39
N VAL A 308 6.30 -23.20 32.80
CA VAL A 308 5.87 -23.00 31.41
C VAL A 308 6.95 -22.19 30.70
N VAL A 309 7.46 -22.72 29.58
CA VAL A 309 8.47 -22.08 28.75
C VAL A 309 7.90 -21.81 27.38
N GLN A 310 8.09 -20.58 26.90
CA GLN A 310 7.71 -20.13 25.57
C GLN A 310 8.94 -20.06 24.67
N PHE A 311 8.74 -20.43 23.40
CA PHE A 311 9.71 -20.28 22.33
C PHE A 311 9.13 -19.32 21.30
N THR A 312 9.86 -18.23 21.06
CA THR A 312 9.47 -17.14 20.17
C THR A 312 10.40 -17.13 18.96
N ALA A 313 9.87 -17.15 17.74
CA ALA A 313 10.67 -17.06 16.53
C ALA A 313 11.36 -15.70 16.42
N VAL A 314 12.65 -15.70 16.08
CA VAL A 314 13.46 -14.48 15.89
C VAL A 314 13.30 -13.93 14.47
N GLN A 315 12.97 -14.79 13.49
CA GLN A 315 12.68 -14.41 12.10
C GLN A 315 11.38 -15.08 11.65
N SER A 316 10.44 -14.28 11.16
CA SER A 316 9.17 -14.75 10.58
C SER A 316 9.38 -15.16 9.14
N GLY A 317 8.98 -16.38 8.78
CA GLY A 317 9.05 -16.91 7.42
C GLY A 317 8.01 -18.00 7.19
N GLU A 318 7.70 -18.28 5.92
CA GLU A 318 6.61 -19.20 5.51
C GLU A 318 6.85 -20.66 5.96
N ASP A 319 8.10 -21.14 5.94
CA ASP A 319 8.40 -22.46 6.52
C ASP A 319 8.57 -22.36 8.03
N GLY A 320 7.76 -23.11 8.76
CA GLY A 320 7.79 -23.18 10.21
C GLY A 320 9.10 -23.73 10.81
N ILE A 321 9.34 -23.42 12.08
CA ILE A 321 10.46 -23.92 12.89
C ILE A 321 9.99 -25.14 13.69
N SER A 322 10.80 -26.20 13.82
CA SER A 322 10.47 -27.37 14.62
C SER A 322 11.47 -27.55 15.76
N LEU A 323 10.99 -27.67 16.99
CA LEU A 323 11.78 -28.12 18.14
C LEU A 323 11.48 -29.58 18.44
N VAL A 324 12.50 -30.41 18.42
CA VAL A 324 12.41 -31.85 18.66
C VAL A 324 13.14 -32.16 19.96
N PHE A 325 12.41 -32.62 20.97
CA PHE A 325 12.97 -33.02 22.25
C PHE A 325 13.20 -34.52 22.32
N THR A 326 14.38 -34.90 22.79
CA THR A 326 14.78 -36.26 23.18
C THR A 326 15.38 -36.25 24.58
N LYS A 327 15.62 -37.43 25.17
CA LYS A 327 16.30 -37.57 26.46
C LYS A 327 17.32 -38.70 26.43
N HIS A 328 18.45 -38.47 27.08
CA HIS A 328 19.54 -39.44 27.22
C HIS A 328 20.18 -39.31 28.61
N ASP A 329 20.54 -40.44 29.21
CA ASP A 329 21.35 -40.48 30.43
C ASP A 329 22.82 -40.22 30.07
N GLN A 330 23.32 -39.02 30.40
CA GLN A 330 24.68 -38.58 30.05
C GLN A 330 25.75 -39.07 31.04
N GLY A 331 25.39 -39.86 32.06
CA GLY A 331 26.29 -40.42 33.06
C GLY A 331 26.76 -39.46 34.17
N GLY A 332 26.08 -38.31 34.36
CA GLY A 332 26.37 -37.32 35.40
C GLY A 332 25.96 -35.88 35.01
N ALA A 333 26.47 -34.88 35.74
CA ALA A 333 26.21 -33.46 35.48
C ALA A 333 26.58 -33.03 34.05
N GLY A 334 25.61 -32.47 33.34
CA GLY A 334 25.74 -32.02 31.95
C GLY A 334 24.61 -31.09 31.53
N GLU A 335 24.90 -30.14 30.63
CA GLU A 335 23.89 -29.30 29.99
C GLU A 335 23.13 -30.08 28.91
N PRO A 336 21.89 -29.67 28.56
CA PRO A 336 21.19 -30.27 27.42
C PRO A 336 21.96 -30.05 26.11
N ILE A 337 21.98 -31.07 25.26
CA ILE A 337 22.70 -31.03 23.98
C ILE A 337 21.77 -30.46 22.91
N ILE A 338 22.19 -29.40 22.23
CA ILE A 338 21.41 -28.72 21.18
C ILE A 338 22.12 -28.87 19.85
N SER A 339 21.38 -29.22 18.80
CA SER A 339 21.85 -29.22 17.42
C SER A 339 20.82 -28.58 16.49
N VAL A 340 21.29 -27.88 15.46
CA VAL A 340 20.42 -27.15 14.52
C VAL A 340 20.72 -27.61 13.10
N ALA A 341 19.68 -28.10 12.41
CA ALA A 341 19.73 -28.46 11.00
C ALA A 341 18.56 -27.78 10.27
N ASN A 342 18.87 -26.87 9.33
CA ASN A 342 17.90 -26.00 8.68
C ASN A 342 17.05 -25.24 9.72
N LYS A 343 15.73 -25.47 9.74
CA LYS A 343 14.75 -24.89 10.69
C LYS A 343 14.33 -25.89 11.78
N THR A 344 15.04 -27.01 11.94
CA THR A 344 14.82 -27.98 13.01
C THR A 344 15.88 -27.83 14.08
N ILE A 345 15.44 -27.62 15.32
CA ILE A 345 16.27 -27.58 16.53
C ILE A 345 16.03 -28.88 17.28
N SER A 346 17.05 -29.73 17.37
CA SER A 346 16.99 -30.95 18.17
C SER A 346 17.64 -30.69 19.53
N VAL A 347 16.89 -30.94 20.59
CA VAL A 347 17.26 -30.72 22.00
C VAL A 347 17.24 -32.06 22.72
N ASP A 348 18.38 -32.51 23.21
CA ASP A 348 18.50 -33.72 24.00
C ASP A 348 18.72 -33.38 25.49
N LEU A 349 17.74 -33.73 26.32
CA LEU A 349 17.74 -33.45 27.75
C LEU A 349 18.55 -34.52 28.50
N ASN A 350 19.35 -34.09 29.48
CA ASN A 350 20.04 -34.99 30.37
C ASN A 350 19.07 -35.62 31.37
N SER A 351 18.94 -36.95 31.36
CA SER A 351 18.12 -37.72 32.29
C SER A 351 18.92 -38.49 33.35
N SER A 352 20.20 -38.16 33.56
CA SER A 352 21.03 -38.73 34.64
C SER A 352 20.42 -38.44 36.01
N VAL A 353 20.25 -39.48 36.83
CA VAL A 353 19.59 -39.38 38.14
C VAL A 353 20.34 -38.42 39.07
N GLY A 354 19.67 -37.36 39.52
CA GLY A 354 20.23 -36.32 40.38
C GLY A 354 20.90 -35.16 39.63
N ASP A 355 21.05 -35.27 38.31
CA ASP A 355 21.64 -34.28 37.41
C ASP A 355 20.70 -33.97 36.23
N GLU A 356 19.39 -34.13 36.43
CA GLU A 356 18.39 -33.95 35.40
C GLU A 356 18.33 -32.50 34.88
N THR A 357 18.10 -32.34 33.57
CA THR A 357 17.96 -30.99 32.99
C THR A 357 16.78 -30.25 33.61
N THR A 358 17.04 -29.03 34.06
CA THR A 358 16.04 -28.07 34.55
C THR A 358 15.61 -27.09 33.45
N ALA A 359 14.43 -26.48 33.62
CA ALA A 359 13.94 -25.46 32.69
C ALA A 359 14.90 -24.28 32.53
N ARG A 360 15.55 -23.83 33.63
CA ARG A 360 16.58 -22.79 33.58
C ARG A 360 17.75 -23.18 32.70
N GLN A 361 18.27 -24.40 32.87
CA GLN A 361 19.39 -24.90 32.05
C GLN A 361 19.02 -24.95 30.56
N LEU A 362 17.79 -25.35 30.23
CA LEU A 362 17.31 -25.34 28.85
C LEU A 362 17.21 -23.92 28.27
N ILE A 363 16.56 -22.99 28.98
CA ILE A 363 16.41 -21.60 28.54
C ILE A 363 17.78 -20.97 28.26
N ASP A 364 18.69 -21.12 29.22
CA ASP A 364 20.04 -20.60 29.13
C ASP A 364 20.83 -21.23 27.96
N ALA A 365 20.78 -22.56 27.82
CA ALA A 365 21.48 -23.26 26.74
C ALA A 365 20.94 -22.85 25.36
N MET A 366 19.63 -22.75 25.18
CA MET A 366 18.98 -22.34 23.94
C MET A 366 19.35 -20.90 23.55
N ASN A 367 19.25 -19.95 24.48
CA ASN A 367 19.53 -18.54 24.22
C ASN A 367 21.02 -18.25 24.02
N ARG A 368 21.92 -19.07 24.60
CA ARG A 368 23.38 -18.98 24.37
C ARG A 368 23.83 -19.67 23.08
N HIS A 369 23.08 -20.65 22.56
CA HIS A 369 23.49 -21.44 21.41
C HIS A 369 23.55 -20.58 20.10
N PRO A 370 24.70 -20.50 19.39
CA PRO A 370 24.91 -19.56 18.28
C PRO A 370 23.92 -19.68 17.11
N GLN A 371 23.48 -20.90 16.79
CA GLN A 371 22.51 -21.15 15.71
C GLN A 371 21.05 -21.09 16.18
N ALA A 372 20.74 -21.68 17.34
CA ALA A 372 19.37 -21.72 17.88
C ALA A 372 18.84 -20.31 18.18
N ARG A 373 19.67 -19.43 18.79
CA ARG A 373 19.29 -18.04 19.10
C ARG A 373 19.03 -17.16 17.88
N ARG A 374 19.38 -17.61 16.67
CA ARG A 374 19.04 -16.92 15.41
C ARG A 374 17.66 -17.31 14.90
N LEU A 375 17.10 -18.41 15.41
CA LEU A 375 15.82 -18.97 15.01
C LEU A 375 14.75 -18.77 16.08
N VAL A 376 15.08 -19.02 17.35
CA VAL A 376 14.13 -18.89 18.48
C VAL A 376 14.79 -18.29 19.73
N THR A 377 13.98 -17.60 20.52
CA THR A 377 14.28 -17.17 21.90
C THR A 377 13.41 -17.97 22.87
N ALA A 378 13.99 -18.51 23.93
CA ALA A 378 13.27 -19.22 24.99
C ALA A 378 13.05 -18.30 26.21
N THR A 379 11.83 -18.25 26.74
CA THR A 379 11.46 -17.40 27.89
C THR A 379 10.63 -18.16 28.92
N LEU A 380 10.81 -17.85 30.19
CA LEU A 380 9.97 -18.36 31.28
C LEU A 380 8.68 -17.56 31.34
N ILE A 381 7.53 -18.24 31.27
CA ILE A 381 6.21 -17.60 31.34
C ILE A 381 5.56 -17.80 32.70
N SER A 382 5.67 -19.00 33.26
CA SER A 382 5.12 -19.34 34.58
C SER A 382 6.03 -20.34 35.29
N GLY A 383 5.98 -20.35 36.62
CA GLY A 383 6.81 -21.17 37.49
C GLY A 383 7.65 -20.36 38.50
N PRO A 384 8.47 -21.03 39.33
CA PRO A 384 9.35 -20.34 40.27
C PRO A 384 10.35 -19.44 39.53
N SER A 385 10.67 -18.27 40.08
CA SER A 385 11.59 -17.31 39.44
C SER A 385 12.97 -17.88 39.14
N THR A 386 13.40 -18.91 39.87
CA THR A 386 14.65 -19.64 39.60
C THR A 386 14.56 -20.54 38.37
N ALA A 387 13.36 -21.02 38.01
CA ALA A 387 13.10 -22.02 36.96
C ALA A 387 13.91 -23.33 37.13
N ASN A 388 14.22 -23.72 38.38
CA ASN A 388 14.97 -24.95 38.67
C ASN A 388 14.11 -26.22 38.59
N THR A 389 12.91 -26.15 38.00
CA THR A 389 12.01 -27.29 37.82
C THR A 389 12.65 -28.31 36.87
N ASN A 390 12.69 -29.57 37.29
CA ASN A 390 13.16 -30.69 36.48
C ASN A 390 12.18 -30.93 35.31
N ILE A 391 12.70 -30.93 34.08
CA ILE A 391 11.93 -31.15 32.85
C ILE A 391 12.33 -32.44 32.12
N ALA A 392 13.32 -33.19 32.61
CA ALA A 392 13.85 -34.39 31.96
C ALA A 392 13.26 -35.70 32.52
N THR A 393 12.74 -35.70 33.75
CA THR A 393 12.04 -36.86 34.33
C THR A 393 10.67 -37.13 33.68
N PRO A 394 9.81 -36.13 33.43
CA PRO A 394 8.52 -36.36 32.77
C PRO A 394 8.65 -37.06 31.40
N ASP A 395 7.58 -37.74 30.99
CA ASP A 395 7.52 -38.35 29.66
C ASP A 395 7.31 -37.31 28.58
N ILE A 396 7.91 -37.52 27.40
CA ILE A 396 7.83 -36.57 26.29
C ILE A 396 6.60 -36.92 25.44
N SER A 397 5.51 -36.16 25.62
CA SER A 397 4.31 -36.22 24.77
C SER A 397 4.02 -34.90 24.02
N TYR A 398 4.88 -33.90 24.24
CA TYR A 398 4.81 -32.56 23.66
C TYR A 398 5.69 -32.38 22.41
N SER A 399 6.58 -33.33 22.09
CA SER A 399 7.52 -33.25 20.96
C SER A 399 6.93 -33.88 19.67
N PRO A 400 7.15 -33.30 18.48
CA PRO A 400 7.83 -32.03 18.23
C PRO A 400 6.94 -30.81 18.55
N LEU A 401 7.53 -29.75 19.10
CA LEU A 401 6.90 -28.42 19.06
C LEU A 401 7.15 -27.82 17.68
N ARG A 402 6.13 -27.20 17.10
CA ARG A 402 6.24 -26.54 15.80
C ARG A 402 5.82 -25.08 15.97
N LEU A 403 6.59 -24.16 15.41
CA LEU A 403 6.20 -22.77 15.19
C LEU A 403 5.80 -22.72 13.71
N LEU A 404 4.51 -22.68 13.43
CA LEU A 404 3.99 -22.75 12.07
C LEU A 404 3.89 -21.34 11.46
N GLY A 405 4.31 -21.18 10.20
CA GLY A 405 4.16 -19.94 9.44
C GLY A 405 2.70 -19.72 9.02
N LEU A 406 2.32 -18.47 8.76
CA LEU A 406 0.99 -18.13 8.22
C LEU A 406 0.73 -18.94 6.94
N GLY A 407 -0.39 -19.67 6.88
CA GLY A 407 -0.78 -20.45 5.70
C GLY A 407 -0.04 -21.78 5.50
N SER A 408 0.83 -22.19 6.43
CA SER A 408 1.55 -23.47 6.35
C SER A 408 0.68 -24.70 6.66
N SER A 409 -0.55 -24.51 7.16
CA SER A 409 -1.58 -25.54 7.31
C SER A 409 -3.00 -24.95 7.30
N PHE A 410 -4.01 -25.80 7.10
CA PHE A 410 -5.44 -25.44 7.22
C PHE A 410 -5.75 -24.81 8.60
N ASP A 411 -5.08 -25.28 9.66
CA ASP A 411 -5.24 -24.76 11.03
C ASP A 411 -4.74 -23.31 11.19
N THR A 412 -3.64 -22.94 10.52
CA THR A 412 -3.10 -21.55 10.55
C THR A 412 -3.86 -20.55 9.67
N ALA A 413 -4.82 -21.03 8.86
CA ALA A 413 -5.60 -20.20 7.94
C ALA A 413 -6.94 -19.74 8.54
N THR A 414 -7.40 -20.38 9.62
CA THR A 414 -8.75 -20.17 10.20
C THR A 414 -8.77 -19.42 11.53
N ASP A 415 -7.65 -19.27 12.23
CA ASP A 415 -7.63 -18.64 13.56
C ASP A 415 -6.45 -17.66 13.71
N LEU A 416 -6.72 -16.40 13.38
CA LEU A 416 -5.85 -15.25 13.60
C LEU A 416 -6.39 -14.35 14.73
N SER A 417 -7.39 -14.82 15.49
CA SER A 417 -8.34 -13.95 16.20
C SER A 417 -8.13 -13.78 17.71
N ASP A 418 -7.53 -14.71 18.47
CA ASP A 418 -7.49 -14.59 19.94
C ASP A 418 -6.06 -14.50 20.51
N ASN A 419 -5.52 -13.27 20.52
CA ASN A 419 -4.16 -12.95 20.94
C ASN A 419 -4.01 -12.65 22.45
N THR A 420 -4.91 -13.11 23.33
CA THR A 420 -4.84 -12.72 24.77
C THR A 420 -4.76 -13.84 25.81
N ASP A 421 -4.95 -15.12 25.47
CA ASP A 421 -4.77 -16.19 26.48
C ASP A 421 -3.78 -17.29 26.05
N LEU A 422 -2.57 -17.27 26.61
CA LEU A 422 -1.51 -18.30 26.41
C LEU A 422 -1.83 -19.62 27.14
N GLY A 423 -3.03 -19.75 27.69
CA GLY A 423 -3.51 -20.94 28.37
C GLY A 423 -3.51 -22.21 27.50
N PRO A 424 -3.45 -23.38 28.14
CA PRO A 424 -3.55 -24.66 27.46
C PRO A 424 -4.92 -24.93 26.85
N VAL A 425 -4.92 -25.52 25.66
CA VAL A 425 -6.13 -26.01 24.98
C VAL A 425 -6.37 -27.45 25.39
N LEU A 426 -7.63 -27.75 25.73
CA LEU A 426 -8.05 -29.10 26.07
C LEU A 426 -8.57 -29.80 24.80
N VAL A 427 -7.90 -30.88 24.40
CA VAL A 427 -8.27 -31.69 23.25
C VAL A 427 -8.99 -32.93 23.71
N VAL A 428 -10.22 -33.10 23.24
CA VAL A 428 -11.00 -34.31 23.47
C VAL A 428 -10.54 -35.35 22.44
N THR A 429 -9.96 -36.45 22.88
CA THR A 429 -9.30 -37.45 22.03
C THR A 429 -10.20 -38.64 21.67
N GLY A 430 -11.38 -38.76 22.31
CA GLY A 430 -12.31 -39.86 22.08
C GLY A 430 -13.79 -39.51 22.32
N SER A 431 -14.67 -40.46 21.96
CA SER A 431 -16.12 -40.43 22.26
C SER A 431 -16.38 -40.81 23.74
N GLY A 432 -17.65 -40.85 24.17
CA GLY A 432 -18.01 -41.12 25.58
C GLY A 432 -17.39 -42.39 26.19
N ASN A 433 -17.05 -43.41 25.40
CA ASN A 433 -16.36 -44.63 25.88
C ASN A 433 -14.90 -44.41 26.29
N ALA A 434 -14.30 -43.25 25.99
CA ALA A 434 -12.94 -42.89 26.39
C ALA A 434 -12.87 -42.30 27.81
N PHE A 435 -14.02 -42.19 28.48
CA PHE A 435 -14.19 -41.58 29.78
C PHE A 435 -14.87 -42.57 30.72
N ALA A 436 -14.42 -42.60 31.96
CA ALA A 436 -15.02 -43.39 33.02
C ALA A 436 -15.75 -42.50 34.03
N ASP A 437 -16.77 -43.08 34.65
CA ASP A 437 -17.51 -42.43 35.72
C ASP A 437 -16.59 -42.08 36.89
N GLY A 438 -16.67 -40.83 37.36
CA GLY A 438 -15.82 -40.31 38.43
C GLY A 438 -14.44 -39.83 38.02
N GLU A 439 -14.07 -39.91 36.73
CA GLU A 439 -12.86 -39.24 36.24
C GLU A 439 -12.99 -37.72 36.38
N PHE A 440 -11.91 -37.02 36.70
CA PHE A 440 -11.96 -35.58 36.92
C PHE A 440 -10.71 -34.85 36.44
N PHE A 441 -10.85 -33.53 36.31
CA PHE A 441 -9.76 -32.59 36.10
C PHE A 441 -10.03 -31.29 36.86
N PHE A 442 -9.01 -30.44 36.99
CA PHE A 442 -9.13 -29.13 37.61
C PHE A 442 -8.79 -28.01 36.64
N ILE A 443 -9.46 -26.88 36.82
CA ILE A 443 -9.08 -25.60 36.20
C ILE A 443 -8.88 -24.58 37.33
N THR A 444 -7.78 -23.84 37.28
CA THR A 444 -7.47 -22.76 38.21
C THR A 444 -7.42 -21.42 37.48
N ASP A 445 -8.17 -20.44 37.96
CA ASP A 445 -8.07 -19.02 37.62
C ASP A 445 -7.16 -18.32 38.65
N THR A 446 -6.13 -17.60 38.18
CA THR A 446 -5.26 -16.76 39.03
C THR A 446 -5.35 -15.25 38.72
N SER A 447 -6.30 -14.84 37.89
CA SER A 447 -6.51 -13.44 37.49
C SER A 447 -6.90 -12.53 38.66
N GLY A 448 -7.47 -13.09 39.73
CA GLY A 448 -7.75 -12.41 40.99
C GLY A 448 -6.62 -12.52 42.04
N PRO A 449 -6.63 -11.69 43.09
CA PRO A 449 -5.61 -11.71 44.16
C PRO A 449 -5.57 -13.03 44.97
N THR A 450 -6.58 -13.89 44.84
CA THR A 450 -6.63 -15.24 45.40
C THR A 450 -7.01 -16.24 44.32
N PRO A 451 -6.18 -17.25 44.02
CA PRO A 451 -6.50 -18.28 43.03
C PRO A 451 -7.80 -19.03 43.32
N VAL A 452 -8.62 -19.24 42.30
CA VAL A 452 -9.87 -20.01 42.37
C VAL A 452 -9.71 -21.29 41.57
N THR A 453 -9.75 -22.44 42.24
CA THR A 453 -9.71 -23.76 41.57
C THR A 453 -11.10 -24.39 41.56
N ARG A 454 -11.47 -25.00 40.43
CA ARG A 454 -12.70 -25.77 40.25
C ARG A 454 -12.37 -27.18 39.79
N LYS A 455 -13.05 -28.17 40.38
CA LYS A 455 -12.99 -29.58 40.01
C LYS A 455 -14.16 -29.92 39.09
N PHE A 456 -13.87 -30.55 37.96
CA PHE A 456 -14.86 -31.00 37.00
C PHE A 456 -14.83 -32.53 36.92
N GLU A 457 -15.97 -33.18 37.11
CA GLU A 457 -16.08 -34.64 37.22
C GLU A 457 -17.03 -35.19 36.17
N PHE A 458 -16.61 -36.24 35.45
CA PHE A 458 -17.43 -36.95 34.47
C PHE A 458 -18.44 -37.86 35.19
N ASP A 459 -19.74 -37.59 34.97
CA ASP A 459 -20.86 -38.27 35.62
C ASP A 459 -21.75 -38.97 34.58
N SER A 460 -21.84 -40.29 34.69
CA SER A 460 -22.66 -41.15 33.82
C SER A 460 -23.93 -41.67 34.51
N ASP A 461 -24.16 -41.33 35.78
CA ASP A 461 -25.26 -41.82 36.57
C ASP A 461 -26.62 -41.22 36.16
N SER A 462 -27.68 -42.01 36.37
CA SER A 462 -29.06 -41.59 36.14
C SER A 462 -29.98 -42.17 37.22
N PRO A 463 -30.39 -41.38 38.23
CA PRO A 463 -30.20 -39.93 38.36
C PRO A 463 -28.75 -39.53 38.65
N PRO A 464 -28.32 -38.30 38.28
CA PRO A 464 -26.95 -37.81 38.49
C PRO A 464 -26.49 -37.95 39.94
N ALA A 465 -25.31 -38.53 40.15
CA ALA A 465 -24.70 -38.70 41.46
C ALA A 465 -23.18 -38.54 41.34
N LEU A 466 -22.66 -37.45 41.87
CA LEU A 466 -21.22 -37.19 41.85
C LEU A 466 -20.52 -38.03 42.92
N ASN A 467 -19.36 -38.59 42.55
CA ASN A 467 -18.45 -39.28 43.46
C ASN A 467 -17.80 -38.30 44.44
N ASP A 468 -17.61 -37.05 44.01
CA ASP A 468 -17.26 -35.92 44.87
C ASP A 468 -18.38 -34.86 44.85
N SER A 469 -19.05 -34.68 46.00
CA SER A 469 -20.17 -33.74 46.13
C SER A 469 -19.79 -32.28 45.91
N ASP A 470 -18.50 -31.94 46.00
CA ASP A 470 -18.00 -30.58 45.80
C ASP A 470 -17.54 -30.33 44.34
N ALA A 471 -17.61 -31.35 43.46
CA ALA A 471 -17.28 -31.24 42.05
C ALA A 471 -18.41 -30.64 41.20
N ILE A 472 -18.04 -30.14 40.01
CA ILE A 472 -19.00 -29.74 38.97
C ILE A 472 -19.16 -30.91 38.00
N GLY A 473 -20.38 -31.43 37.92
CA GLY A 473 -20.70 -32.56 37.04
C GLY A 473 -20.60 -32.21 35.55
N ILE A 474 -19.94 -33.08 34.79
CA ILE A 474 -19.98 -33.17 33.34
C ILE A 474 -20.82 -34.40 33.01
N SER A 475 -22.10 -34.17 32.73
CA SER A 475 -23.00 -35.27 32.40
C SER A 475 -22.62 -35.88 31.05
N PHE A 476 -22.35 -37.18 31.04
CA PHE A 476 -22.00 -37.90 29.82
C PHE A 476 -22.69 -39.25 29.70
N ARG A 477 -22.63 -39.85 28.51
CA ARG A 477 -23.00 -41.26 28.29
C ARG A 477 -21.91 -41.94 27.49
N PRO A 478 -21.60 -43.22 27.75
CA PRO A 478 -20.59 -43.95 26.97
C PRO A 478 -20.87 -43.94 25.46
N THR A 479 -22.15 -43.86 25.06
CA THR A 479 -22.59 -43.82 23.66
C THR A 479 -22.54 -42.43 23.00
N GLN A 480 -22.18 -41.36 23.73
CA GLN A 480 -22.07 -40.02 23.15
C GLN A 480 -20.94 -39.95 22.11
N THR A 481 -21.19 -39.20 21.04
CA THR A 481 -20.14 -38.82 20.09
C THR A 481 -19.17 -37.82 20.72
N GLN A 482 -17.94 -37.79 20.22
CA GLN A 482 -16.92 -36.82 20.64
C GLN A 482 -17.45 -35.37 20.64
N SER A 483 -18.17 -34.94 19.59
CA SER A 483 -18.73 -33.57 19.52
C SER A 483 -19.77 -33.28 20.61
N GLN A 484 -20.65 -34.26 20.91
CA GLN A 484 -21.62 -34.12 21.99
C GLN A 484 -20.95 -34.04 23.37
N LEU A 485 -19.84 -34.75 23.54
CA LEU A 485 -19.07 -34.71 24.78
C LEU A 485 -18.32 -33.38 24.94
N VAL A 486 -17.71 -32.87 23.87
CA VAL A 486 -17.04 -31.56 23.86
C VAL A 486 -18.03 -30.47 24.28
N GLN A 487 -19.26 -30.50 23.76
CA GLN A 487 -20.32 -29.57 24.16
C GLN A 487 -20.70 -29.69 25.65
N ALA A 488 -20.72 -30.90 26.20
CA ALA A 488 -21.01 -31.12 27.61
C ALA A 488 -19.91 -30.50 28.50
N ILE A 489 -18.64 -30.70 28.15
CA ILE A 489 -17.49 -30.11 28.86
C ILE A 489 -17.55 -28.58 28.81
N VAL A 490 -17.72 -27.99 27.61
CA VAL A 490 -17.83 -26.53 27.43
C VAL A 490 -18.99 -25.94 28.25
N SER A 491 -20.14 -26.61 28.25
CA SER A 491 -21.33 -26.14 28.98
C SER A 491 -21.11 -26.16 30.49
N SER A 492 -20.47 -27.20 31.03
CA SER A 492 -20.16 -27.30 32.45
C SER A 492 -19.14 -26.25 32.89
N ILE A 493 -18.11 -25.96 32.08
CA ILE A 493 -17.11 -24.92 32.38
C ILE A 493 -17.76 -23.53 32.37
N ASN A 494 -18.49 -23.18 31.31
CA ASN A 494 -19.16 -21.88 31.21
C ASN A 494 -20.26 -21.69 32.26
N GLY A 495 -20.89 -22.78 32.73
CA GLY A 495 -21.87 -22.73 33.81
C GLY A 495 -21.25 -22.53 35.20
N ALA A 496 -19.94 -22.71 35.35
CA ALA A 496 -19.25 -22.71 36.66
C ALA A 496 -18.95 -21.31 37.23
N ASN A 497 -19.08 -20.24 36.42
CA ASN A 497 -18.97 -18.83 36.82
C ASN A 497 -17.75 -18.52 37.72
N PHE A 498 -16.53 -18.85 37.28
CA PHE A 498 -15.31 -18.68 38.09
C PHE A 498 -14.17 -17.95 37.38
N GLY A 499 -14.49 -17.10 36.39
CA GLY A 499 -13.51 -16.29 35.67
C GLY A 499 -12.96 -16.93 34.40
N VAL A 500 -13.24 -18.22 34.17
CA VAL A 500 -12.85 -18.96 32.96
C VAL A 500 -14.02 -19.09 31.99
N THR A 501 -13.78 -18.81 30.70
CA THR A 501 -14.72 -19.06 29.58
C THR A 501 -14.16 -20.14 28.67
N ALA A 502 -14.97 -21.15 28.34
CA ALA A 502 -14.62 -22.20 27.39
C ALA A 502 -15.27 -21.95 26.02
N ARG A 503 -14.49 -22.03 24.95
CA ARG A 503 -14.96 -21.93 23.55
C ARG A 503 -14.75 -23.26 22.81
N LEU A 504 -15.69 -23.57 21.93
CA LEU A 504 -15.69 -24.79 21.13
C LEU A 504 -14.93 -24.57 19.83
N SER A 505 -13.89 -25.39 19.59
CA SER A 505 -13.09 -25.38 18.36
C SER A 505 -12.92 -26.82 17.85
N GLY A 506 -13.99 -27.36 17.24
CA GLY A 506 -14.01 -28.76 16.79
C GLY A 506 -13.95 -29.75 17.96
N ASN A 507 -12.88 -30.55 18.04
CA ASN A 507 -12.59 -31.42 19.19
C ASN A 507 -11.65 -30.77 20.22
N LYS A 508 -11.29 -29.51 20.02
CA LYS A 508 -10.51 -28.68 20.93
C LYS A 508 -11.43 -27.74 21.73
N ILE A 509 -11.03 -27.46 22.95
CA ILE A 509 -11.70 -26.54 23.88
C ILE A 509 -10.66 -25.51 24.29
N GLU A 510 -10.86 -24.28 23.82
CA GLU A 510 -10.06 -23.13 24.21
C GLU A 510 -10.61 -22.58 25.51
N LEU A 511 -9.72 -22.29 26.46
CA LEU A 511 -10.06 -21.67 27.73
C LEU A 511 -9.50 -20.25 27.75
N GLU A 512 -10.33 -19.32 28.22
CA GLU A 512 -10.00 -17.92 28.42
C GLU A 512 -10.12 -17.57 29.89
N GLY A 513 -9.11 -16.92 30.47
CA GLY A 513 -9.04 -16.54 31.88
C GLY A 513 -8.52 -17.64 32.80
N ASP A 514 -8.04 -18.77 32.28
CA ASP A 514 -7.42 -19.80 33.08
C ASP A 514 -5.91 -19.55 33.28
N SER A 515 -5.32 -20.21 34.27
CA SER A 515 -3.88 -20.08 34.55
C SER A 515 -3.20 -21.43 34.79
N ARG A 516 -4.00 -22.49 34.97
CA ARG A 516 -3.55 -23.86 35.13
C ARG A 516 -4.69 -24.82 34.82
N ILE A 517 -4.40 -25.87 34.06
CA ILE A 517 -5.26 -27.05 33.93
C ILE A 517 -4.50 -28.23 34.52
N ASP A 518 -5.13 -28.91 35.47
CA ASP A 518 -4.59 -30.11 36.09
C ASP A 518 -5.39 -31.35 35.70
N LEU A 519 -4.75 -32.30 35.01
CA LEU A 519 -5.34 -33.57 34.60
C LEU A 519 -4.99 -34.72 35.56
N SER A 520 -4.55 -34.42 36.79
CA SER A 520 -3.75 -35.19 37.77
C SER A 520 -3.81 -36.73 37.88
N ASP A 521 -4.79 -37.45 37.30
CA ASP A 521 -4.77 -38.93 37.22
C ASP A 521 -4.95 -39.49 35.79
N GLY A 522 -4.88 -38.62 34.77
CA GLY A 522 -4.98 -38.96 33.36
C GLY A 522 -6.39 -39.35 32.96
N VAL A 523 -7.23 -38.37 32.63
CA VAL A 523 -8.48 -38.60 31.89
C VAL A 523 -8.09 -39.05 30.47
N PRO A 524 -8.16 -40.34 30.09
CA PRO A 524 -7.56 -40.83 28.85
C PRO A 524 -8.19 -40.21 27.60
N GLY A 525 -9.45 -39.78 27.73
CA GLY A 525 -10.20 -39.05 26.71
C GLY A 525 -9.85 -37.57 26.57
N LEU A 526 -8.96 -37.01 27.40
CA LEU A 526 -8.48 -35.63 27.32
C LEU A 526 -6.95 -35.57 27.12
N ARG A 527 -6.53 -34.62 26.30
CA ARG A 527 -5.13 -34.25 26.10
C ARG A 527 -4.98 -32.73 26.25
N LYS A 528 -3.86 -32.29 26.79
CA LYS A 528 -3.46 -30.87 26.81
C LYS A 528 -2.61 -30.55 25.58
N GLU A 529 -2.94 -29.49 24.86
CA GLU A 529 -2.14 -28.93 23.76
C GLU A 529 -1.85 -27.46 24.03
N PHE A 530 -0.69 -26.98 23.58
CA PHE A 530 -0.37 -25.55 23.55
C PHE A 530 -0.42 -25.09 22.08
N GLN A 531 -1.14 -24.01 21.80
CA GLN A 531 -1.32 -23.51 20.44
C GLN A 531 -0.09 -22.74 19.94
N THR A 532 0.11 -22.75 18.63
CA THR A 532 0.99 -21.79 17.95
C THR A 532 0.30 -20.45 17.83
N LYS A 533 0.98 -19.37 18.21
CA LYS A 533 0.42 -18.02 18.15
C LYS A 533 1.15 -17.10 17.18
N PHE A 534 0.40 -16.14 16.67
CA PHE A 534 0.90 -14.98 15.94
C PHE A 534 0.77 -13.76 16.85
N ASP A 535 1.88 -13.30 17.41
CA ASP A 535 1.88 -12.02 18.09
C ASP A 535 2.05 -10.91 17.05
N LEU A 536 0.98 -10.16 16.84
CA LEU A 536 0.96 -9.00 15.95
C LEU A 536 1.23 -7.71 16.73
N GLY A 537 1.20 -7.79 18.07
CA GLY A 537 1.34 -6.76 19.07
C GLY A 537 0.51 -5.50 18.84
N SER A 538 0.82 -4.41 19.54
CA SER A 538 0.10 -3.14 19.40
C SER A 538 0.76 -2.22 18.36
N VAL A 539 -0.01 -1.43 17.61
CA VAL A 539 0.55 -0.37 16.74
C VAL A 539 0.13 0.99 17.27
N LEU A 540 1.09 1.91 17.39
CA LEU A 540 0.84 3.33 17.56
C LEU A 540 1.03 4.05 16.23
N VAL A 541 0.18 5.03 15.95
CA VAL A 541 0.31 6.03 14.88
C VAL A 541 0.62 7.37 15.55
N MET A 542 1.66 8.04 15.07
CA MET A 542 1.94 9.43 15.36
C MET A 542 1.07 10.29 14.44
N THR A 543 0.21 11.10 15.05
CA THR A 543 -0.71 12.02 14.36
C THR A 543 -0.29 13.48 14.46
N GLY A 544 0.67 13.79 15.33
CA GLY A 544 1.21 15.13 15.54
C GLY A 544 2.69 15.24 15.21
N ASP A 545 3.09 16.39 14.67
CA ASP A 545 4.51 16.77 14.59
C ASP A 545 5.05 17.18 15.98
N GLY A 546 6.32 17.54 16.08
CA GLY A 546 6.96 17.96 17.32
C GLY A 546 6.24 19.08 18.07
N THR A 547 5.43 19.93 17.40
CA THR A 547 4.67 21.00 18.06
C THR A 547 3.42 20.50 18.80
N THR A 548 3.02 19.26 18.54
CA THR A 548 1.78 18.66 19.07
C THR A 548 1.97 18.10 20.48
N PHE A 549 3.19 17.69 20.83
CA PHE A 549 3.49 17.02 22.08
C PHE A 549 3.87 18.01 23.18
N ALA A 550 3.49 17.67 24.40
CA ALA A 550 3.90 18.41 25.60
C ALA A 550 5.04 17.68 26.31
N ASP A 551 5.96 18.47 26.87
CA ASP A 551 7.04 17.94 27.70
C ASP A 551 6.50 17.24 28.94
N GLY A 552 7.09 16.10 29.31
CA GLY A 552 6.63 15.23 30.40
C GLY A 552 5.40 14.36 30.06
N GLN A 553 4.95 14.34 28.80
CA GLN A 553 3.87 13.45 28.36
C GLN A 553 4.33 11.99 28.46
N THR A 554 3.50 11.11 29.02
CA THR A 554 3.89 9.70 29.26
C THR A 554 3.06 8.70 28.48
N LEU A 555 3.69 7.57 28.17
CA LEU A 555 3.05 6.32 27.76
C LEU A 555 3.66 5.16 28.53
N SER A 556 2.92 4.07 28.72
CA SER A 556 3.44 2.87 29.37
C SER A 556 3.24 1.63 28.52
N VAL A 557 4.24 0.77 28.48
CA VAL A 557 4.21 -0.51 27.78
C VAL A 557 4.32 -1.62 28.81
N THR A 558 3.34 -2.52 28.84
CA THR A 558 3.36 -3.73 29.66
C THR A 558 3.84 -4.90 28.82
N GLU A 559 4.88 -5.60 29.24
CA GLU A 559 5.38 -6.79 28.54
C GLU A 559 4.53 -8.05 28.80
N ASN A 560 4.52 -8.98 27.84
CA ASN A 560 3.79 -10.25 27.94
C ASN A 560 4.38 -11.19 29.00
N ALA A 561 5.70 -11.21 29.17
CA ALA A 561 6.36 -12.00 30.20
C ALA A 561 6.34 -11.24 31.53
N GLY A 562 5.83 -11.84 32.61
CA GLY A 562 5.88 -11.24 33.95
C GLY A 562 4.95 -10.05 34.22
N GLY A 563 4.43 -9.37 33.19
CA GLY A 563 3.41 -8.33 33.33
C GLY A 563 3.90 -7.00 33.91
N VAL A 564 5.18 -6.71 33.78
CA VAL A 564 5.77 -5.47 34.29
C VAL A 564 5.48 -4.32 33.33
N SER A 565 4.95 -3.22 33.85
CA SER A 565 4.70 -1.98 33.07
C SER A 565 5.92 -1.07 33.13
N HIS A 566 6.37 -0.61 31.97
CA HIS A 566 7.49 0.31 31.81
C HIS A 566 6.99 1.63 31.23
N THR A 567 7.33 2.74 31.90
CA THR A 567 6.90 4.07 31.51
C THR A 567 7.96 4.75 30.64
N PHE A 568 7.49 5.33 29.55
CA PHE A 568 8.24 6.15 28.60
C PHE A 568 7.72 7.58 28.68
N GLU A 569 8.64 8.54 28.71
CA GLU A 569 8.35 9.95 28.85
C GLU A 569 8.87 10.70 27.63
N LEU A 570 8.00 11.49 26.98
CA LEU A 570 8.39 12.40 25.92
C LEU A 570 9.10 13.59 26.54
N ASP A 571 10.35 13.80 26.13
CA ASP A 571 11.22 14.86 26.63
C ASP A 571 11.56 15.83 25.50
N ALA A 572 11.12 17.07 25.67
CA ALA A 572 11.33 18.15 24.71
C ALA A 572 12.74 18.75 24.79
N GLY A 573 13.53 18.34 25.78
CA GLY A 573 14.88 18.78 26.06
C GLY A 573 14.95 20.18 26.65
N ASN A 574 16.17 20.63 26.94
CA ASN A 574 16.40 21.97 27.48
C ASN A 574 16.46 22.97 26.34
N TRP A 575 15.79 24.13 26.45
CA TRP A 575 16.00 25.26 25.56
C TRP A 575 16.12 26.58 26.30
N ILE A 576 16.68 27.57 25.60
CA ILE A 576 16.78 28.94 26.05
C ILE A 576 16.04 29.85 25.07
N THR A 577 15.30 30.82 25.60
CA THR A 577 14.69 31.89 24.78
C THR A 577 15.55 33.13 24.89
N LEU A 578 16.04 33.61 23.75
CA LEU A 578 16.91 34.79 23.67
C LEU A 578 16.11 36.01 23.21
N PRO A 579 16.33 37.19 23.82
CA PRO A 579 15.62 38.40 23.48
C PRO A 579 16.15 39.02 22.17
N ALA A 580 15.44 40.02 21.64
CA ALA A 580 15.96 40.84 20.55
C ALA A 580 17.07 41.78 21.05
N GLY A 581 17.91 42.27 20.15
CA GLY A 581 18.99 43.20 20.50
C GLY A 581 18.50 44.46 21.22
N ALA A 582 17.29 44.93 20.90
CA ALA A 582 16.68 46.10 21.54
C ALA A 582 16.42 45.94 23.04
N ASP A 583 16.32 44.70 23.52
CA ASP A 583 16.08 44.36 24.92
C ASP A 583 17.39 44.00 25.65
N LEU A 584 18.52 43.87 24.94
CA LEU A 584 19.84 43.61 25.51
C LEU A 584 20.54 44.92 25.90
N VAL A 585 21.34 44.87 26.96
CA VAL A 585 22.23 45.94 27.41
C VAL A 585 23.68 45.48 27.30
N ASP A 586 24.57 46.41 26.95
CA ASP A 586 26.01 46.16 26.93
C ASP A 586 26.51 45.63 28.30
N GLY A 587 27.19 44.48 28.28
CA GLY A 587 27.70 43.79 29.46
C GLY A 587 26.78 42.72 30.06
N ASP A 588 25.61 42.45 29.45
CA ASP A 588 24.73 41.37 29.90
C ASP A 588 25.40 39.99 29.74
N LYS A 589 25.07 39.06 30.66
CA LYS A 589 25.78 37.77 30.76
C LYS A 589 24.86 36.56 30.76
N LEU A 590 25.27 35.56 29.98
CA LEU A 590 24.72 34.21 29.93
C LEU A 590 25.80 33.22 30.41
N THR A 591 25.51 32.40 31.40
CA THR A 591 26.44 31.38 31.91
C THR A 591 25.88 29.98 31.65
N ILE A 592 26.68 29.12 31.02
CA ILE A 592 26.33 27.74 30.71
C ILE A 592 27.26 26.79 31.47
N ASN A 593 26.70 25.81 32.15
CA ASN A 593 27.43 24.75 32.85
C ASN A 593 27.00 23.40 32.24
N ASP A 594 27.96 22.60 31.78
CA ASP A 594 27.72 21.28 31.18
C ASP A 594 27.72 20.13 32.22
N GLY A 595 27.94 20.45 33.50
CA GLY A 595 28.01 19.49 34.59
C GLY A 595 29.33 18.70 34.67
N VAL A 596 30.34 19.04 33.85
CA VAL A 596 31.67 18.39 33.84
C VAL A 596 32.77 19.43 33.99
N ASN A 597 32.78 20.39 33.08
CA ASN A 597 33.76 21.46 33.03
C ASN A 597 33.32 22.64 33.90
N ALA A 598 34.21 23.61 34.07
CA ALA A 598 33.85 24.87 34.72
C ALA A 598 32.82 25.64 33.87
N PRO A 599 31.84 26.34 34.47
CA PRO A 599 30.85 27.11 33.73
C PRO A 599 31.50 28.15 32.79
N VAL A 600 30.97 28.27 31.59
CA VAL A 600 31.40 29.24 30.58
C VAL A 600 30.48 30.45 30.62
N VAL A 601 31.08 31.64 30.68
CA VAL A 601 30.37 32.92 30.73
C VAL A 601 30.47 33.58 29.36
N PHE A 602 29.32 33.86 28.76
CA PHE A 602 29.15 34.61 27.53
C PHE A 602 28.70 36.03 27.87
N GLU A 603 29.39 37.03 27.33
CA GLU A 603 29.13 38.45 27.57
C GLU A 603 28.64 39.12 26.27
N PHE A 604 27.45 39.72 26.32
CA PHE A 604 26.88 40.47 25.21
C PHE A 604 27.50 41.86 25.12
N LYS A 605 27.97 42.22 23.93
CA LYS A 605 28.62 43.49 23.66
C LYS A 605 27.86 44.28 22.60
N ASP A 606 27.49 45.51 22.94
CA ASP A 606 26.85 46.42 21.99
C ASP A 606 27.89 46.92 20.99
N SER A 607 27.78 46.44 19.75
CA SER A 607 28.66 46.77 18.62
C SER A 607 28.56 48.24 18.18
N THR A 608 27.53 48.96 18.62
CA THR A 608 27.36 50.39 18.35
C THR A 608 28.10 51.29 19.34
N LEU A 609 28.54 50.74 20.48
CA LEU A 609 29.31 51.45 21.50
C LEU A 609 30.82 51.24 21.32
N ALA A 610 31.60 52.29 21.61
CA ALA A 610 33.02 52.28 21.29
C ALA A 610 33.91 51.50 22.28
N VAL A 611 33.54 51.31 23.57
CA VAL A 611 34.26 50.57 24.64
C VAL A 611 33.27 50.37 25.84
N PRO A 612 33.14 49.19 26.52
CA PRO A 612 34.19 48.34 27.14
C PRO A 612 34.53 47.05 26.38
N THR A 613 35.77 46.62 26.57
CA THR A 613 36.25 45.26 26.26
C THR A 613 35.60 44.25 27.22
N PRO A 614 35.27 43.04 26.76
CA PRO A 614 34.76 41.98 27.65
C PRO A 614 35.71 41.75 28.82
N LEU A 615 35.15 41.29 29.95
CA LEU A 615 35.96 40.89 31.09
C LEU A 615 36.92 39.76 30.68
N THR A 616 38.16 39.82 31.17
CA THR A 616 39.18 38.83 30.82
C THR A 616 38.74 37.42 31.22
N GLY A 617 38.42 36.58 30.23
CA GLY A 617 37.97 35.19 30.43
C GLY A 617 36.56 34.89 29.91
N ASP A 618 35.76 35.91 29.57
CA ASP A 618 34.40 35.73 29.05
C ASP A 618 34.40 35.61 27.51
N VAL A 619 33.40 34.89 26.97
CA VAL A 619 33.21 34.69 25.52
C VAL A 619 32.30 35.80 24.97
N GLN A 620 32.82 36.63 24.08
CA GLN A 620 32.12 37.81 23.56
C GLN A 620 31.02 37.43 22.55
N ILE A 621 29.86 38.07 22.66
CA ILE A 621 28.76 38.00 21.69
C ILE A 621 28.39 39.42 21.24
N ASP A 622 28.75 39.80 20.02
CA ASP A 622 28.47 41.14 19.49
C ASP A 622 27.01 41.29 19.05
N PHE A 623 26.29 42.31 19.53
CA PHE A 623 24.93 42.62 19.08
C PHE A 623 24.76 44.08 18.63
N ASP A 624 23.76 44.34 17.80
CA ASP A 624 23.28 45.68 17.43
C ASP A 624 21.86 45.86 17.99
N PRO A 625 21.63 46.80 18.92
CA PRO A 625 20.33 46.98 19.57
C PRO A 625 19.22 47.45 18.61
N THR A 626 19.57 47.96 17.43
CA THR A 626 18.62 48.48 16.45
C THR A 626 18.32 47.51 15.31
N MET A 627 19.20 46.53 15.07
CA MET A 627 19.13 45.65 13.90
C MET A 627 18.92 44.18 14.27
N ASP A 628 19.44 43.71 15.40
CA ASP A 628 19.37 42.29 15.73
C ASP A 628 17.99 41.89 16.25
N THR A 629 17.32 41.02 15.51
CA THR A 629 16.13 40.31 15.97
C THR A 629 16.52 39.22 16.97
N ALA A 630 15.52 38.67 17.69
CA ALA A 630 15.74 37.55 18.61
C ALA A 630 16.40 36.33 17.92
N ASP A 631 16.06 36.06 16.66
CA ASP A 631 16.68 34.98 15.87
C ASP A 631 18.13 35.29 15.48
N ALA A 632 18.46 36.57 15.24
CA ALA A 632 19.82 37.01 14.98
C ALA A 632 20.70 36.85 16.23
N ILE A 633 20.20 37.26 17.40
CA ILE A 633 20.85 37.02 18.68
C ILE A 633 21.05 35.52 18.93
N ARG A 634 20.02 34.69 18.68
CA ARG A 634 20.11 33.23 18.77
C ARG A 634 21.20 32.63 17.90
N ALA A 635 21.31 33.04 16.64
CA ALA A 635 22.38 32.59 15.75
C ALA A 635 23.78 32.91 16.31
N LYS A 636 23.94 34.10 16.89
CA LYS A 636 25.22 34.54 17.47
C LYS A 636 25.57 33.80 18.75
N VAL A 637 24.59 33.55 19.62
CA VAL A 637 24.77 32.72 20.83
C VAL A 637 25.15 31.29 20.44
N GLN A 638 24.48 30.70 19.45
CA GLN A 638 24.81 29.35 18.98
C GLN A 638 26.26 29.29 18.46
N ALA A 639 26.68 30.24 17.61
CA ALA A 639 28.05 30.30 17.10
C ALA A 639 29.09 30.47 18.23
N ALA A 640 28.75 31.25 19.26
CA ALA A 640 29.62 31.42 20.43
C ALA A 640 29.75 30.10 21.22
N ILE A 641 28.66 29.38 21.45
CA ILE A 641 28.68 28.06 22.11
C ILE A 641 29.54 27.08 21.30
N ASP A 642 29.30 26.96 19.99
CA ASP A 642 30.05 26.08 19.09
C ASP A 642 31.56 26.35 19.15
N SER A 643 31.96 27.62 19.27
CA SER A 643 33.37 28.02 19.37
C SER A 643 34.07 27.58 20.67
N THR A 644 33.30 27.18 21.68
CA THR A 644 33.79 26.76 23.01
C THR A 644 33.78 25.24 23.21
N LEU A 645 33.29 24.47 22.23
CA LEU A 645 33.14 23.02 22.35
C LEU A 645 34.50 22.28 22.23
N VAL A 646 34.76 21.37 23.19
CA VAL A 646 35.95 20.52 23.22
C VAL A 646 35.63 19.04 23.37
N ALA A 647 36.43 18.18 22.74
CA ALA A 647 36.20 16.73 22.68
C ALA A 647 36.58 15.96 23.98
N ALA A 648 37.23 16.61 24.94
CA ALA A 648 37.67 15.98 26.19
C ALA A 648 37.49 16.93 27.40
N PRO A 649 37.31 16.42 28.64
CA PRO A 649 37.14 17.27 29.82
C PRO A 649 38.33 18.20 30.06
N THR A 650 38.09 19.48 30.29
CA THR A 650 39.13 20.47 30.60
C THR A 650 38.78 21.31 31.83
N MET A 651 39.79 21.94 32.42
CA MET A 651 39.61 22.91 33.52
C MET A 651 39.57 24.36 33.00
N ALA A 652 39.49 24.55 31.68
CA ALA A 652 39.83 25.79 31.00
C ALA A 652 38.62 26.45 30.32
N GLY A 653 37.50 26.68 31.04
CA GLY A 653 36.40 27.52 30.55
C GLY A 653 35.86 27.14 29.16
N GLU A 654 35.80 25.85 28.85
CA GLU A 654 35.29 25.28 27.60
C GLU A 654 34.13 24.32 27.90
N LEU A 655 33.25 24.11 26.94
CA LEU A 655 32.09 23.23 27.04
C LEU A 655 32.39 21.87 26.41
N MET A 656 31.94 20.76 27.01
CA MET A 656 32.19 19.41 26.48
C MET A 656 31.29 19.11 25.27
N ALA A 657 31.91 18.80 24.13
CA ALA A 657 31.22 18.32 22.92
C ALA A 657 30.49 16.99 23.19
N GLY A 658 29.29 16.84 22.60
CA GLY A 658 28.43 15.66 22.82
C GLY A 658 27.53 15.73 24.06
N ARG A 659 27.65 16.79 24.87
CA ARG A 659 26.68 17.12 25.94
C ARG A 659 25.54 18.02 25.46
N PHE A 660 25.73 18.64 24.30
CA PHE A 660 24.79 19.57 23.68
C PHE A 660 24.28 19.00 22.36
N SER A 661 23.01 19.24 22.07
CA SER A 661 22.41 19.08 20.74
C SER A 661 21.74 20.40 20.37
N LEU A 662 22.54 21.29 19.76
CA LEU A 662 22.12 22.65 19.46
C LEU A 662 21.22 22.68 18.23
N ALA A 663 19.97 23.10 18.40
CA ALA A 663 19.02 23.26 17.30
C ALA A 663 18.30 24.61 17.38
N PRO A 664 18.29 25.42 16.30
CA PRO A 664 17.57 26.67 16.28
C PRO A 664 16.05 26.43 16.26
N MET A 665 15.30 27.26 16.97
CA MET A 665 13.84 27.22 17.04
C MET A 665 13.27 28.62 16.78
N ASN A 666 11.98 28.67 16.41
CA ASN A 666 11.29 29.95 16.15
C ASN A 666 11.19 30.83 17.41
N GLY A 667 11.33 32.14 17.21
CA GLY A 667 11.13 33.15 18.25
C GLY A 667 12.35 33.36 19.14
N GLY A 668 13.56 33.26 18.60
CA GLY A 668 14.81 33.42 19.35
C GLY A 668 15.14 32.25 20.27
N ARG A 669 14.50 31.09 20.09
CA ARG A 669 14.74 29.91 20.92
C ARG A 669 15.91 29.07 20.41
N LEU A 670 16.72 28.54 21.31
CA LEU A 670 17.83 27.62 21.03
C LEU A 670 17.69 26.39 21.91
N HIS A 671 17.49 25.22 21.30
CA HIS A 671 17.53 23.93 21.98
C HIS A 671 18.97 23.59 22.36
N LEU A 672 19.18 23.05 23.56
CA LEU A 672 20.48 22.70 24.13
C LEU A 672 20.70 21.20 24.21
N GLY A 673 19.65 20.40 24.08
CA GLY A 673 19.69 18.94 24.21
C GLY A 673 18.95 18.41 25.44
N HIS A 674 18.79 17.09 25.48
CA HIS A 674 18.07 16.32 26.50
C HIS A 674 18.91 15.97 27.73
N ASN A 675 19.95 16.77 28.04
CA ASN A 675 20.86 16.48 29.14
C ASN A 675 20.54 17.35 30.36
N ASP A 676 19.90 16.77 31.37
CA ASP A 676 19.46 17.45 32.60
C ASP A 676 20.59 18.03 33.45
N GLN A 677 21.85 17.69 33.15
CA GLN A 677 23.01 18.27 33.85
C GLN A 677 23.49 19.58 33.20
N VAL A 678 22.95 19.94 32.04
CA VAL A 678 23.23 21.23 31.40
C VAL A 678 22.39 22.30 32.10
N MET A 679 23.07 23.23 32.78
CA MET A 679 22.43 24.33 33.50
C MET A 679 22.74 25.66 32.84
N VAL A 680 21.73 26.52 32.72
CA VAL A 680 21.90 27.89 32.20
C VAL A 680 21.45 28.91 33.24
N SER A 681 22.21 29.98 33.40
CA SER A 681 21.86 31.11 34.27
C SER A 681 22.22 32.44 33.61
N ALA A 682 21.52 33.51 34.00
CA ALA A 682 21.76 34.86 33.50
C ALA A 682 21.80 35.87 34.65
N THR A 683 22.62 36.92 34.51
CA THR A 683 22.90 37.85 35.64
C THR A 683 22.17 39.20 35.55
N THR A 684 21.85 39.68 34.34
CA THR A 684 21.13 40.93 34.10
C THR A 684 20.42 40.87 32.75
N VAL A 685 19.07 40.75 32.70
CA VAL A 685 18.09 41.37 31.74
C VAL A 685 16.66 40.99 32.16
N ASN A 686 15.66 41.82 31.85
CA ASN A 686 14.26 41.39 31.77
C ASN A 686 14.06 40.50 30.54
N GLY A 687 13.40 39.35 30.68
CA GLY A 687 13.02 38.47 29.56
C GLY A 687 14.11 37.52 29.05
N LEU A 688 15.34 37.66 29.53
CA LEU A 688 16.39 36.66 29.34
C LEU A 688 16.10 35.47 30.27
N LEU A 689 15.66 34.37 29.68
CA LEU A 689 15.62 33.03 30.27
C LEU A 689 14.31 32.59 30.99
N VAL A 690 13.40 31.98 30.22
CA VAL A 690 12.60 30.84 30.73
C VAL A 690 13.35 29.59 30.28
N VAL A 691 14.08 28.93 31.20
CA VAL A 691 14.49 27.54 30.99
C VAL A 691 13.30 26.69 31.40
N ASP A 692 12.70 25.96 30.47
CA ASP A 692 11.89 24.81 30.87
C ASP A 692 12.89 23.66 31.06
N GLN A 693 13.15 23.33 32.33
CA GLN A 693 13.89 22.12 32.70
C GLN A 693 12.86 21.18 33.29
N HIS A 694 12.22 20.36 32.46
CA HIS A 694 11.44 19.28 33.02
C HIS A 694 12.41 18.27 33.62
N ALA A 695 12.35 18.11 34.94
CA ALA A 695 13.08 17.04 35.60
C ALA A 695 12.36 15.74 35.25
N GLY A 696 12.99 14.89 34.44
CA GLY A 696 12.42 13.61 34.02
C GLY A 696 11.87 12.78 35.18
N ILE A 697 10.85 11.99 34.91
CA ILE A 697 10.19 11.13 35.88
C ILE A 697 11.16 10.07 36.38
N ALA A 698 11.29 9.97 37.70
CA ALA A 698 12.15 8.98 38.34
C ALA A 698 11.78 7.55 37.92
N GLY A 699 12.66 6.91 37.15
CA GLY A 699 12.49 5.53 36.66
C GLY A 699 11.80 5.40 35.29
N GLY A 700 11.45 6.50 34.63
CA GLY A 700 10.98 6.51 33.25
C GLY A 700 12.12 6.41 32.23
N THR A 701 11.85 5.86 31.05
CA THR A 701 12.77 5.91 29.90
C THR A 701 12.44 7.12 29.04
N VAL A 702 13.44 7.95 28.77
CA VAL A 702 13.28 9.16 27.97
C VAL A 702 13.10 8.83 26.48
N VAL A 703 12.11 9.48 25.87
CA VAL A 703 11.85 9.52 24.43
C VAL A 703 12.14 10.94 23.94
N PRO A 704 13.32 11.20 23.37
CA PRO A 704 13.71 12.54 22.99
C PRO A 704 12.93 13.00 21.76
N TYR A 705 12.39 14.22 21.80
CA TYR A 705 11.81 14.88 20.62
C TYR A 705 12.23 16.35 20.53
N LEU A 706 12.07 16.96 19.36
CA LEU A 706 12.26 18.40 19.17
C LEU A 706 10.89 19.08 19.01
N PRO A 707 10.56 20.10 19.82
CA PRO A 707 9.24 20.75 19.78
C PRO A 707 9.13 21.78 18.63
N THR A 708 9.32 21.30 17.39
CA THR A 708 9.25 22.09 16.15
C THR A 708 8.48 21.32 15.08
N ASN A 709 7.97 22.03 14.07
CA ASN A 709 7.28 21.43 12.92
C ASN A 709 8.24 20.68 11.97
N ALA A 710 9.56 20.90 12.10
CA ALA A 710 10.57 20.15 11.38
C ALA A 710 10.78 18.74 11.95
N PHE A 711 10.40 18.51 13.21
CA PHE A 711 10.38 17.17 13.81
C PHE A 711 9.08 16.49 13.42
N THR A 712 9.17 15.62 12.42
CA THR A 712 8.01 15.02 11.77
C THR A 712 7.37 13.92 12.63
N VAL A 713 6.17 13.51 12.24
CA VAL A 713 5.51 12.31 12.79
C VAL A 713 6.38 11.05 12.65
N ASN A 714 7.23 10.97 11.63
CA ASN A 714 8.13 9.84 11.40
C ASN A 714 9.31 9.88 12.37
N ASP A 715 9.85 11.06 12.65
CA ASP A 715 10.93 11.25 13.62
C ASP A 715 10.47 10.84 15.03
N MET A 716 9.23 11.20 15.39
CA MET A 716 8.63 10.76 16.65
C MET A 716 8.46 9.23 16.72
N ALA A 717 7.99 8.61 15.64
CA ALA A 717 7.84 7.15 15.60
C ALA A 717 9.20 6.45 15.77
N LEU A 718 10.24 6.94 15.11
CA LEU A 718 11.59 6.41 15.23
C LEU A 718 12.17 6.61 16.64
N ALA A 719 12.03 7.81 17.20
CA ALA A 719 12.50 8.12 18.55
C ALA A 719 11.88 7.18 19.60
N LEU A 720 10.57 6.95 19.50
CA LEU A 720 9.87 6.03 20.39
C LEU A 720 10.36 4.58 20.23
N ALA A 721 10.53 4.10 18.99
CA ALA A 721 11.00 2.74 18.74
C ALA A 721 12.42 2.52 19.30
N ILE A 722 13.31 3.51 19.14
CA ILE A 722 14.67 3.46 19.69
C ILE A 722 14.64 3.40 21.22
N ALA A 723 13.84 4.26 21.87
CA ALA A 723 13.72 4.29 23.32
C ALA A 723 13.21 2.95 23.88
N VAL A 724 12.18 2.37 23.26
CA VAL A 724 11.59 1.09 23.67
C VAL A 724 12.59 -0.06 23.53
N ASN A 725 13.27 -0.17 22.38
CA ASN A 725 14.28 -1.21 22.17
C ASN A 725 15.51 -1.01 23.08
N GLY A 726 15.82 0.24 23.45
CA GLY A 726 16.91 0.59 24.37
C GLY A 726 16.61 0.31 25.85
N ALA A 727 15.33 0.18 26.22
CA ALA A 727 14.90 0.01 27.61
C ALA A 727 15.22 -1.40 28.18
N GLY A 728 15.57 -2.37 27.34
CA GLY A 728 15.92 -3.73 27.78
C GLY A 728 14.72 -4.56 28.26
N ILE A 729 13.51 -4.22 27.80
CA ILE A 729 12.26 -4.92 28.12
C ILE A 729 11.98 -6.03 27.08
N GLY A 730 11.11 -7.00 27.40
CA GLY A 730 10.74 -8.09 26.49
C GLY A 730 9.89 -7.70 25.27
N VAL A 731 9.93 -6.43 24.87
CA VAL A 731 9.15 -5.86 23.77
C VAL A 731 10.08 -5.35 22.68
N VAL A 732 9.77 -5.66 21.43
CA VAL A 732 10.48 -5.13 20.25
C VAL A 732 9.56 -4.12 19.55
N ALA A 733 10.05 -2.90 19.38
CA ALA A 733 9.36 -1.82 18.67
C ALA A 733 9.99 -1.58 17.28
N THR A 734 9.18 -1.59 16.22
CA THR A 734 9.61 -1.35 14.84
C THR A 734 8.87 -0.15 14.27
N ALA A 735 9.61 0.91 13.92
CA ALA A 735 9.04 2.10 13.28
C ALA A 735 8.94 1.91 11.76
N ALA A 736 7.82 2.34 11.16
CA ALA A 736 7.62 2.40 9.71
C ALA A 736 6.76 3.63 9.37
N GLY A 737 7.39 4.65 8.79
CA GLY A 737 6.76 5.96 8.60
C GLY A 737 6.30 6.54 9.94
N ASN A 738 5.04 6.96 10.03
CA ASN A 738 4.46 7.53 11.25
C ASN A 738 3.95 6.47 12.23
N ARG A 739 4.30 5.19 12.07
CA ARG A 739 3.79 4.09 12.89
C ARG A 739 4.89 3.40 13.68
N VAL A 740 4.54 2.91 14.86
CA VAL A 740 5.41 2.05 15.68
C VAL A 740 4.65 0.78 16.02
N GLN A 741 5.11 -0.35 15.50
CA GLN A 741 4.61 -1.68 15.86
C GLN A 741 5.40 -2.22 17.04
N PHE A 742 4.71 -2.63 18.08
CA PHE A 742 5.24 -3.30 19.25
C PHE A 742 4.97 -4.79 19.10
N SER A 743 5.89 -5.63 19.55
CA SER A 743 5.73 -7.09 19.60
C SER A 743 6.29 -7.60 20.92
N GLY A 744 5.66 -8.60 21.53
CA GLY A 744 5.93 -9.00 22.90
C GLY A 744 5.21 -8.13 23.95
N ASP A 745 4.39 -7.16 23.53
CA ASP A 745 3.59 -6.33 24.43
C ASP A 745 2.27 -7.01 24.83
N ARG A 746 1.90 -6.84 26.09
CA ARG A 746 0.57 -7.20 26.64
C ARG A 746 -0.40 -6.05 26.48
N SER A 747 0.05 -4.84 26.76
CA SER A 747 -0.74 -3.63 26.63
C SER A 747 0.14 -2.41 26.46
N ILE A 748 -0.40 -1.43 25.75
CA ILE A 748 0.10 -0.06 25.73
C ILE A 748 -0.96 0.81 26.39
N ASP A 749 -0.56 1.65 27.34
CA ASP A 749 -1.41 2.67 27.93
C ASP A 749 -0.86 4.05 27.61
N LEU A 750 -1.64 4.84 26.87
CA LEU A 750 -1.27 6.17 26.41
C LEU A 750 -1.52 7.27 27.46
N GLY A 751 -1.77 6.90 28.72
CA GLY A 751 -2.12 7.86 29.78
C GLY A 751 -3.43 8.63 29.49
N THR A 752 -3.68 9.69 30.26
CA THR A 752 -4.89 10.53 30.15
C THR A 752 -4.74 11.74 29.22
N VAL A 753 -3.55 11.95 28.61
CA VAL A 753 -3.18 13.19 27.91
C VAL A 753 -2.48 12.92 26.57
N ALA A 754 -2.69 11.77 25.93
CA ALA A 754 -2.04 11.47 24.64
C ALA A 754 -2.60 12.33 23.49
N VAL A 755 -2.04 13.52 23.35
CA VAL A 755 -2.17 14.38 22.18
C VAL A 755 -1.07 13.96 21.20
N GLY A 756 -1.40 13.80 19.91
CA GLY A 756 -0.44 13.45 18.85
C GLY A 756 -0.05 11.96 18.73
N ILE A 757 -0.57 11.07 19.60
CA ILE A 757 -0.38 9.62 19.50
C ILE A 757 -1.73 8.92 19.51
N GLU A 758 -1.99 8.11 18.49
CA GLU A 758 -3.17 7.26 18.40
C GLU A 758 -2.77 5.79 18.41
N GLN A 759 -3.42 4.96 19.24
CA GLN A 759 -3.27 3.52 19.10
C GLN A 759 -4.12 3.05 17.91
N THR A 760 -3.46 2.44 16.92
CA THR A 760 -4.10 1.98 15.68
C THR A 760 -4.59 0.55 15.81
N ILE A 761 -5.73 0.31 15.15
CA ILE A 761 -6.55 -0.89 15.19
C ILE A 761 -6.05 -1.97 14.19
N GLN A 762 -4.81 -1.90 13.70
CA GLN A 762 -4.33 -2.81 12.65
C GLN A 762 -3.68 -4.10 13.15
N THR A 763 -3.41 -4.24 14.45
CA THR A 763 -2.71 -5.44 14.97
C THR A 763 -3.28 -6.03 16.26
N ARG A 764 -4.19 -5.35 16.95
CA ARG A 764 -5.22 -6.08 17.69
C ARG A 764 -6.30 -6.37 16.68
N PHE A 765 -6.27 -7.56 16.07
CA PHE A 765 -7.38 -8.06 15.28
C PHE A 765 -8.58 -8.14 16.22
N ASP A 766 -9.32 -7.04 16.35
CA ASP A 766 -10.63 -7.08 16.96
C ASP A 766 -11.55 -7.72 15.92
N THR A 767 -11.58 -9.06 15.92
CA THR A 767 -12.64 -9.83 15.27
C THR A 767 -13.96 -9.73 16.03
N GLY A 768 -14.12 -8.69 16.85
CA GLY A 768 -15.34 -8.27 17.50
C GLY A 768 -16.52 -8.34 16.56
N ALA A 769 -17.67 -8.62 17.15
CA ALA A 769 -18.88 -8.87 16.39
C ALA A 769 -19.24 -7.64 15.55
N VAL A 770 -19.30 -7.80 14.23
CA VAL A 770 -19.95 -6.80 13.39
C VAL A 770 -21.44 -6.91 13.66
N LEU A 771 -22.05 -5.81 14.08
CA LEU A 771 -23.48 -5.76 14.32
C LEU A 771 -24.14 -5.50 12.98
N LEU A 772 -24.85 -6.50 12.46
CA LEU A 772 -25.72 -6.35 11.31
C LEU A 772 -27.10 -5.94 11.79
N ILE A 773 -27.56 -4.76 11.38
CA ILE A 773 -28.89 -4.25 11.67
C ILE A 773 -29.86 -4.78 10.62
N THR A 774 -30.82 -5.58 11.07
CA THR A 774 -31.83 -6.24 10.22
C THR A 774 -33.25 -5.77 10.51
N GLY A 775 -33.40 -4.83 11.45
CA GLY A 775 -34.67 -4.29 11.92
C GLY A 775 -34.83 -2.80 11.68
N LYS A 776 -36.06 -2.37 11.39
CA LYS A 776 -36.43 -0.96 11.27
C LYS A 776 -36.91 -0.38 12.59
N GLY A 777 -37.03 0.96 12.62
CA GLY A 777 -37.59 1.71 13.73
C GLY A 777 -39.01 1.28 14.05
N SER A 778 -39.82 0.90 13.06
CA SER A 778 -41.12 0.26 13.25
C SER A 778 -41.55 -0.57 12.03
N GLY A 779 -42.49 -1.51 12.23
CA GLY A 779 -43.07 -2.34 11.17
C GLY A 779 -42.23 -3.56 10.78
N GLY A 780 -42.80 -4.76 10.92
CA GLY A 780 -42.14 -6.04 10.58
C GLY A 780 -41.73 -6.88 11.80
N PRO A 781 -41.31 -8.15 11.58
CA PRO A 781 -41.01 -9.10 12.66
C PRO A 781 -39.68 -8.84 13.39
N THR A 782 -38.82 -7.97 12.84
CA THR A 782 -37.50 -7.60 13.36
C THR A 782 -37.44 -6.18 13.93
N ALA A 783 -38.59 -5.50 14.08
CA ALA A 783 -38.62 -4.11 14.55
C ALA A 783 -38.14 -3.96 16.01
N PHE A 784 -37.42 -2.87 16.31
CA PHE A 784 -36.97 -2.56 17.66
C PHE A 784 -38.10 -2.06 18.55
N VAL A 785 -38.08 -2.46 19.83
CA VAL A 785 -39.03 -2.04 20.86
C VAL A 785 -38.32 -1.15 21.88
N ASP A 786 -39.03 -0.14 22.39
CA ASP A 786 -38.53 0.75 23.44
C ASP A 786 -38.16 -0.05 24.70
N GLY A 787 -37.01 0.25 25.31
CA GLY A 787 -36.50 -0.43 26.50
C GLY A 787 -35.72 -1.72 26.22
N GLN A 788 -35.54 -2.13 24.97
CA GLN A 788 -34.67 -3.26 24.62
C GLN A 788 -33.20 -2.90 24.86
N THR A 789 -32.40 -3.86 25.32
CA THR A 789 -31.01 -3.61 25.72
C THR A 789 -30.00 -4.53 25.03
N PHE A 790 -28.75 -4.07 24.99
CA PHE A 790 -27.58 -4.87 24.69
C PHE A 790 -26.40 -4.43 25.56
N THR A 791 -25.48 -5.34 25.84
CA THR A 791 -24.27 -5.06 26.64
C THR A 791 -23.05 -5.21 25.77
N VAL A 792 -22.15 -4.24 25.85
CA VAL A 792 -20.81 -4.30 25.25
C VAL A 792 -19.81 -4.42 26.39
N VAL A 793 -18.89 -5.38 26.31
CA VAL A 793 -17.78 -5.57 27.24
C VAL A 793 -16.50 -5.22 26.50
N ASN A 794 -15.66 -4.37 27.08
CA ASN A 794 -14.40 -4.01 26.44
C ASN A 794 -13.31 -5.08 26.61
N ASP A 795 -12.20 -4.89 25.91
CA ASP A 795 -10.99 -5.72 25.97
C ASP A 795 -10.41 -5.92 27.38
N ARG A 796 -10.80 -5.07 28.34
CA ARG A 796 -10.41 -5.11 29.77
C ARG A 796 -11.48 -5.70 30.69
N GLY A 797 -12.64 -6.13 30.17
CA GLY A 797 -13.72 -6.73 30.94
C GLY A 797 -14.73 -5.74 31.53
N VAL A 798 -14.64 -4.46 31.20
CA VAL A 798 -15.58 -3.43 31.62
C VAL A 798 -16.84 -3.52 30.75
N ALA A 799 -17.97 -3.84 31.39
CA ALA A 799 -19.26 -3.95 30.73
C ALA A 799 -20.02 -2.61 30.74
N MET A 800 -20.61 -2.24 29.61
CA MET A 800 -21.53 -1.12 29.47
C MET A 800 -22.84 -1.58 28.85
N LEU A 801 -23.95 -1.21 29.49
CA LEU A 801 -25.30 -1.53 29.04
C LEU A 801 -25.87 -0.37 28.23
N PHE A 802 -26.44 -0.67 27.07
CA PHE A 802 -27.11 0.27 26.17
C PHE A 802 -28.58 -0.10 26.03
N GLU A 803 -29.44 0.91 25.88
CA GLU A 803 -30.89 0.75 25.74
C GLU A 803 -31.42 1.54 24.54
N PHE A 804 -32.25 0.90 23.71
CA PHE A 804 -32.98 1.57 22.65
C PHE A 804 -34.10 2.44 23.23
N ASP A 805 -33.99 3.75 23.01
CA ASP A 805 -34.89 4.76 23.58
C ASP A 805 -35.64 5.50 22.46
N LYS A 806 -36.96 5.31 22.42
CA LYS A 806 -37.90 5.97 21.51
C LYS A 806 -38.65 7.12 22.17
N THR A 807 -38.71 7.13 23.49
CA THR A 807 -39.59 8.02 24.26
C THR A 807 -38.85 9.15 24.96
N GLY A 808 -37.52 9.12 24.93
CA GLY A 808 -36.63 10.00 25.68
C GLY A 808 -36.52 9.63 27.15
N ALA A 809 -37.00 8.45 27.54
CA ALA A 809 -37.04 7.98 28.91
C ALA A 809 -36.55 6.53 29.00
N LEU A 810 -35.48 6.32 29.77
CA LEU A 810 -34.90 5.00 29.97
C LEU A 810 -35.78 4.13 30.88
N VAL A 811 -36.00 2.89 30.46
CA VAL A 811 -36.61 1.82 31.26
C VAL A 811 -35.61 1.33 32.32
N ASN A 812 -34.34 1.15 31.95
CA ASN A 812 -33.25 0.88 32.87
C ASN A 812 -32.43 2.16 33.13
N PRO A 813 -32.48 2.71 34.36
CA PRO A 813 -31.76 3.94 34.70
C PRO A 813 -30.23 3.86 34.57
N ASN A 814 -29.67 2.64 34.56
CA ASN A 814 -28.23 2.41 34.46
C ASN A 814 -27.75 2.20 33.01
N ALA A 815 -28.67 2.10 32.04
CA ALA A 815 -28.31 1.94 30.64
C ALA A 815 -27.95 3.29 29.99
N LYS A 816 -27.20 3.23 28.89
CA LYS A 816 -26.90 4.38 28.04
C LYS A 816 -27.89 4.47 26.88
N PRO A 817 -28.47 5.64 26.58
CA PRO A 817 -29.52 5.76 25.58
C PRO A 817 -28.97 5.60 24.16
N VAL A 818 -29.66 4.79 23.37
CA VAL A 818 -29.54 4.70 21.92
C VAL A 818 -30.82 5.28 21.33
N LEU A 819 -30.75 6.55 20.95
CA LEU A 819 -31.92 7.30 20.49
C LEU A 819 -32.38 6.80 19.13
N ILE A 820 -33.60 6.26 19.06
CA ILE A 820 -34.20 5.77 17.82
C ILE A 820 -35.63 6.32 17.63
N THR A 821 -36.14 6.34 16.40
CA THR A 821 -37.53 6.73 16.11
C THR A 821 -38.23 5.71 15.23
N ASN A 822 -39.56 5.72 15.21
CA ASN A 822 -40.34 4.78 14.41
C ASN A 822 -40.11 4.92 12.88
N ALA A 823 -39.55 6.05 12.41
CA ALA A 823 -39.31 6.32 11.00
C ALA A 823 -37.90 5.92 10.51
N MET A 824 -36.98 5.53 11.41
CA MET A 824 -35.61 5.21 11.04
C MET A 824 -35.52 3.87 10.28
N ASP A 825 -34.69 3.86 9.24
CA ASP A 825 -34.25 2.64 8.56
C ASP A 825 -33.04 2.01 9.26
N GLU A 826 -32.61 0.87 8.76
CA GLU A 826 -31.54 0.05 9.31
C GLU A 826 -30.21 0.83 9.40
N GLN A 827 -29.92 1.68 8.42
CA GLN A 827 -28.71 2.51 8.38
C GLN A 827 -28.77 3.63 9.42
N ALA A 828 -29.91 4.32 9.55
CA ALA A 828 -30.07 5.35 10.57
C ALA A 828 -29.98 4.78 11.99
N ILE A 829 -30.42 3.53 12.21
CA ILE A 829 -30.27 2.84 13.50
C ILE A 829 -28.82 2.43 13.75
N ALA A 830 -28.12 1.92 12.74
CA ALA A 830 -26.68 1.63 12.85
C ALA A 830 -25.87 2.89 13.23
N LEU A 831 -26.24 4.06 12.67
CA LEU A 831 -25.66 5.34 13.04
C LEU A 831 -25.95 5.73 14.49
N ALA A 832 -27.20 5.54 14.94
CA ALA A 832 -27.59 5.84 16.32
C ALA A 832 -26.81 4.99 17.34
N ILE A 833 -26.61 3.71 17.06
CA ILE A 833 -25.79 2.80 17.88
C ILE A 833 -24.33 3.28 17.91
N THR A 834 -23.77 3.59 16.74
CA THR A 834 -22.39 4.06 16.60
C THR A 834 -22.13 5.32 17.44
N ASN A 835 -23.03 6.30 17.33
CA ASN A 835 -22.94 7.54 18.09
C ASN A 835 -23.09 7.32 19.59
N ALA A 836 -24.03 6.46 20.02
CA ALA A 836 -24.25 6.16 21.42
C ALA A 836 -23.01 5.50 22.07
N ILE A 837 -22.37 4.54 21.38
CA ILE A 837 -21.15 3.90 21.86
C ILE A 837 -20.01 4.92 21.93
N ASN A 838 -19.74 5.65 20.84
CA ASN A 838 -18.63 6.61 20.79
C ASN A 838 -18.76 7.75 21.80
N ALA A 839 -19.97 8.24 22.05
CA ALA A 839 -20.23 9.27 23.05
C ALA A 839 -19.84 8.84 24.47
N HIS A 840 -19.92 7.53 24.77
CA HIS A 840 -19.57 6.95 26.07
C HIS A 840 -18.18 6.32 26.11
N SER A 841 -17.40 6.57 25.07
CA SER A 841 -16.00 6.14 24.97
C SER A 841 -15.03 7.33 24.97
N ALA A 842 -15.54 8.55 25.07
CA ALA A 842 -14.76 9.78 25.27
C ALA A 842 -14.46 10.02 26.77
N ALA A 843 -13.61 11.02 27.05
CA ALA A 843 -12.91 11.32 28.31
C ALA A 843 -13.70 11.29 29.65
N ALA A 844 -15.04 11.17 29.63
CA ALA A 844 -15.89 11.10 30.82
C ALA A 844 -15.98 9.69 31.45
N THR A 845 -15.63 8.62 30.73
CA THR A 845 -15.67 7.22 31.19
C THR A 845 -14.39 6.48 30.77
N PRO A 846 -13.25 6.77 31.42
CA PRO A 846 -11.90 6.38 30.96
C PRO A 846 -11.66 4.86 30.87
N ASP A 847 -12.55 4.05 31.43
CA ASP A 847 -12.42 2.60 31.53
C ASP A 847 -13.14 1.81 30.43
N PHE A 848 -14.05 2.41 29.64
CA PHE A 848 -14.82 1.67 28.63
C PHE A 848 -14.11 1.55 27.27
N ARG A 849 -13.56 2.64 26.71
CA ARG A 849 -12.62 2.66 25.55
C ARG A 849 -13.04 1.93 24.24
N VAL A 850 -14.28 1.44 24.09
CA VAL A 850 -14.77 0.81 22.84
C VAL A 850 -15.04 1.87 21.76
N ARG A 851 -14.53 1.73 20.54
CA ARG A 851 -14.93 2.63 19.42
C ARG A 851 -15.83 1.89 18.44
N ALA A 852 -16.84 2.59 17.93
CA ALA A 852 -17.75 2.10 16.91
C ALA A 852 -17.55 2.87 15.59
N SER A 853 -17.65 2.17 14.46
CA SER A 853 -17.69 2.77 13.12
C SER A 853 -18.82 2.13 12.31
N GLN A 854 -19.45 2.89 11.41
CA GLN A 854 -20.58 2.42 10.61
C GLN A 854 -20.21 2.30 9.13
N LEU A 855 -20.66 1.22 8.48
CA LEU A 855 -20.76 1.13 7.03
C LEU A 855 -22.13 0.58 6.63
N GLY A 856 -23.00 1.43 6.09
CA GLY A 856 -24.36 1.03 5.73
C GLY A 856 -25.16 0.57 6.95
N ASP A 857 -25.68 -0.66 6.90
CA ASP A 857 -26.46 -1.31 7.97
C ASP A 857 -25.59 -2.06 8.99
N ARG A 858 -24.26 -1.87 8.94
CA ARG A 858 -23.30 -2.57 9.80
C ARG A 858 -22.61 -1.61 10.75
N VAL A 859 -22.42 -2.05 11.99
CA VAL A 859 -21.58 -1.39 13.00
C VAL A 859 -20.39 -2.27 13.33
N TYR A 860 -19.21 -1.72 13.16
CA TYR A 860 -17.91 -2.31 13.50
C TYR A 860 -17.51 -1.78 14.86
N LEU A 861 -17.22 -2.67 15.79
CA LEU A 861 -16.73 -2.34 17.12
C LEU A 861 -15.24 -2.63 17.20
N THR A 862 -14.58 -1.91 18.11
CA THR A 862 -13.14 -2.02 18.36
C THR A 862 -12.89 -1.81 19.85
N ASN A 863 -11.87 -2.49 20.39
CA ASN A 863 -11.62 -2.69 21.81
C ASN A 863 -12.79 -3.36 22.55
N ASP A 864 -13.61 -4.16 21.86
CA ASP A 864 -14.64 -4.99 22.49
C ASP A 864 -14.15 -6.44 22.71
N ARG A 865 -14.43 -6.99 23.89
CA ARG A 865 -14.21 -8.40 24.23
C ARG A 865 -15.43 -9.24 23.88
N SER A 866 -16.62 -8.68 24.11
CA SER A 866 -17.86 -9.38 23.79
C SER A 866 -19.01 -8.40 23.70
N ILE A 867 -20.03 -8.79 22.93
CA ILE A 867 -21.34 -8.15 22.96
C ILE A 867 -22.40 -9.18 23.30
N SER A 868 -23.40 -8.82 24.08
CA SER A 868 -24.56 -9.68 24.38
C SER A 868 -25.85 -8.90 24.15
N PHE A 869 -26.87 -9.59 23.65
CA PHE A 869 -28.17 -9.00 23.38
C PHE A 869 -29.18 -9.49 24.40
N ASP A 870 -30.15 -8.64 24.76
CA ASP A 870 -31.36 -9.13 25.37
C ASP A 870 -32.07 -10.10 24.40
N PRO A 871 -32.57 -11.28 24.85
CA PRO A 871 -33.21 -12.27 23.98
C PRO A 871 -34.42 -11.74 23.18
N THR A 872 -34.99 -10.61 23.57
CA THR A 872 -36.10 -9.96 22.86
C THR A 872 -35.66 -9.17 21.63
N VAL A 873 -34.37 -8.82 21.50
CA VAL A 873 -33.82 -8.10 20.34
C VAL A 873 -33.81 -9.03 19.13
N LYS A 874 -34.59 -8.69 18.10
CA LYS A 874 -34.70 -9.45 16.84
C LYS A 874 -34.21 -8.69 15.61
N GLY A 875 -33.96 -7.39 15.75
CA GLY A 875 -33.52 -6.47 14.70
C GLY A 875 -32.02 -6.33 14.54
N MET A 876 -31.25 -7.14 15.25
CA MET A 876 -29.78 -7.11 15.24
C MET A 876 -29.24 -8.53 15.30
N SER A 877 -28.14 -8.76 14.59
CA SER A 877 -27.39 -10.02 14.66
C SER A 877 -25.89 -9.74 14.66
N LYS A 878 -25.10 -10.70 15.16
CA LYS A 878 -23.65 -10.66 15.04
C LYS A 878 -23.24 -11.31 13.71
N THR A 879 -22.30 -10.73 12.99
CA THR A 879 -21.62 -11.33 11.85
C THR A 879 -20.11 -11.16 12.00
N SER A 880 -19.33 -11.98 11.30
CA SER A 880 -17.86 -11.88 11.29
C SER A 880 -17.38 -10.94 10.19
N GLN A 881 -16.21 -10.30 10.40
CA GLN A 881 -15.46 -9.66 9.33
C GLN A 881 -14.81 -10.75 8.46
N GLY A 882 -14.90 -10.65 7.13
CA GLY A 882 -14.07 -11.42 6.21
C GLY A 882 -12.88 -10.58 5.79
N ILE A 883 -11.66 -11.09 5.92
CA ILE A 883 -10.43 -10.43 5.45
C ILE A 883 -10.07 -10.99 4.06
N ILE A 884 -9.68 -10.10 3.14
CA ILE A 884 -8.92 -10.46 1.94
C ILE A 884 -7.44 -10.34 2.30
N ILE A 885 -6.79 -11.48 2.52
CA ILE A 885 -5.33 -11.58 2.58
C ILE A 885 -4.85 -11.85 1.16
N SER A 886 -4.15 -10.90 0.55
CA SER A 886 -3.45 -11.17 -0.71
C SER A 886 -2.05 -11.67 -0.40
N GLY A 887 -1.77 -12.91 -0.80
CA GLY A 887 -0.40 -13.40 -0.95
C GLY A 887 0.10 -13.05 -2.35
N ALA A 888 1.34 -12.59 -2.46
CA ALA A 888 1.99 -12.47 -3.76
C ALA A 888 2.39 -13.88 -4.23
N ILE A 889 1.81 -14.33 -5.34
CA ILE A 889 2.34 -15.47 -6.08
C ILE A 889 3.66 -14.99 -6.70
N SER A 890 4.79 -15.58 -6.31
CA SER A 890 6.03 -15.40 -7.09
C SER A 890 5.74 -15.76 -8.53
N ALA A 891 6.06 -14.86 -9.46
CA ALA A 891 5.79 -15.04 -10.88
C ALA A 891 6.26 -16.44 -11.29
N GLN A 892 5.30 -17.30 -11.65
CA GLN A 892 5.65 -18.51 -12.35
C GLN A 892 5.96 -18.09 -13.79
N PRO A 893 7.17 -18.34 -14.31
CA PRO A 893 7.47 -18.04 -15.69
C PRO A 893 6.53 -18.88 -16.55
N PHE A 894 5.50 -18.26 -17.10
CA PHE A 894 4.76 -18.80 -18.22
C PHE A 894 5.59 -18.52 -19.46
N LEU A 895 6.01 -19.59 -20.14
CA LEU A 895 6.50 -19.50 -21.52
C LEU A 895 5.29 -19.10 -22.38
N LEU A 896 5.11 -17.79 -22.57
CA LEU A 896 4.32 -17.25 -23.65
C LEU A 896 5.21 -17.30 -24.90
N ASP A 897 4.82 -18.07 -25.91
CA ASP A 897 5.37 -17.89 -27.25
C ASP A 897 4.89 -16.54 -27.76
N PHE A 898 5.84 -15.62 -27.94
CA PHE A 898 5.55 -14.30 -28.49
C PHE A 898 5.29 -14.39 -30.00
N PRO A 899 4.34 -13.59 -30.54
CA PRO A 899 4.08 -13.51 -31.97
C PRO A 899 5.36 -13.27 -32.80
N GLY A 900 5.59 -14.06 -33.83
CA GLY A 900 6.74 -13.99 -34.73
C GLY A 900 7.69 -15.19 -34.73
N GLY A 901 7.38 -16.27 -34.00
CA GLY A 901 8.18 -17.50 -34.03
C GLY A 901 8.14 -18.20 -35.40
N ASN A 902 9.21 -18.90 -35.77
CA ASN A 902 9.25 -19.68 -37.03
C ASN A 902 8.18 -20.80 -37.09
N ASP A 903 7.58 -21.16 -35.96
CA ASP A 903 6.61 -22.25 -35.81
C ASP A 903 5.14 -21.76 -35.86
N GLU A 904 4.89 -20.49 -36.20
CA GLU A 904 3.54 -19.91 -36.22
C GLU A 904 2.70 -20.23 -37.47
N PRO A 905 1.36 -20.39 -37.33
CA PRO A 905 0.47 -20.64 -38.46
C PRO A 905 0.49 -19.48 -39.47
N GLY A 906 1.00 -19.72 -40.67
CA GLY A 906 1.14 -18.70 -41.72
C GLY A 906 2.57 -18.52 -42.22
N HIS A 907 3.55 -19.08 -41.51
CA HIS A 907 4.94 -19.17 -41.96
C HIS A 907 5.09 -20.23 -43.06
N ARG A 908 6.03 -20.02 -43.99
CA ARG A 908 6.39 -21.04 -44.97
C ARG A 908 7.21 -22.12 -44.24
N ASP A 909 6.71 -23.36 -44.19
CA ASP A 909 7.45 -24.52 -43.64
C ASP A 909 8.71 -24.80 -44.48
N ILE A 910 9.88 -24.30 -44.04
CA ILE A 910 11.18 -24.63 -44.62
C ILE A 910 11.92 -25.53 -43.61
N PRO A 911 12.28 -26.77 -43.96
CA PRO A 911 12.94 -27.68 -43.03
C PRO A 911 14.26 -27.10 -42.48
N LEU A 912 14.43 -27.09 -41.15
CA LEU A 912 15.67 -26.68 -40.46
C LEU A 912 16.92 -27.43 -40.96
N GLU A 913 16.73 -28.59 -41.58
CA GLU A 913 17.76 -29.47 -42.12
C GLU A 913 18.45 -28.93 -43.39
N ALA A 914 17.99 -27.80 -43.96
CA ALA A 914 18.54 -27.23 -45.19
C ALA A 914 19.90 -26.50 -45.04
N GLY A 915 20.39 -26.28 -43.81
CA GLY A 915 21.72 -25.71 -43.56
C GLY A 915 21.86 -24.22 -43.87
N GLN A 916 23.03 -23.65 -43.54
CA GLN A 916 23.38 -22.21 -43.59
C GLN A 916 23.44 -21.63 -45.01
N GLY A 917 22.32 -21.61 -45.72
CA GLY A 917 22.24 -21.07 -47.07
C GLY A 917 20.82 -20.87 -47.64
N VAL A 918 19.78 -21.01 -46.83
CA VAL A 918 18.40 -20.66 -47.21
C VAL A 918 17.93 -19.53 -46.33
N GLU A 919 17.62 -18.37 -46.92
CA GLU A 919 17.17 -17.15 -46.23
C GLU A 919 15.91 -17.45 -45.40
N GLN A 920 15.96 -17.11 -44.11
CA GLN A 920 14.84 -17.18 -43.16
C GLN A 920 14.29 -15.77 -42.93
N HIS A 921 13.22 -15.62 -42.13
CA HIS A 921 12.79 -14.28 -41.69
C HIS A 921 13.58 -13.79 -40.48
N ILE A 922 13.99 -14.70 -39.60
CA ILE A 922 14.83 -14.44 -38.43
C ILE A 922 16.17 -15.17 -38.61
N ASN A 923 17.25 -14.45 -38.40
CA ASN A 923 18.61 -14.97 -38.45
C ASN A 923 18.80 -15.98 -37.31
N VAL A 924 19.12 -17.21 -37.66
CA VAL A 924 19.28 -18.34 -36.72
C VAL A 924 20.37 -18.14 -35.66
N SER A 925 21.24 -17.15 -35.82
CA SER A 925 22.26 -16.80 -34.82
C SER A 925 21.67 -16.03 -33.64
N PHE A 926 20.47 -15.47 -33.78
CA PHE A 926 19.73 -14.75 -32.74
C PHE A 926 18.73 -15.70 -32.06
N GLY A 927 18.64 -15.58 -30.74
CA GLY A 927 17.69 -16.34 -29.92
C GLY A 927 16.48 -15.49 -29.49
N PRO A 928 15.47 -16.12 -28.86
CA PRO A 928 14.38 -15.36 -28.24
C PRO A 928 14.92 -14.44 -27.14
N ASP A 929 14.22 -13.35 -26.90
CA ASP A 929 14.50 -12.50 -25.74
C ASP A 929 14.19 -13.29 -24.45
N VAL A 930 15.17 -13.32 -23.54
CA VAL A 930 15.09 -14.02 -22.25
C VAL A 930 15.20 -13.05 -21.08
N THR A 931 15.26 -11.74 -21.34
CA THR A 931 15.40 -10.71 -20.32
C THR A 931 14.02 -10.34 -19.78
N PRO A 932 13.78 -10.42 -18.46
CA PRO A 932 12.53 -9.95 -17.89
C PRO A 932 12.39 -8.42 -18.05
N GLY A 933 11.30 -7.96 -18.66
CA GLY A 933 11.03 -6.52 -18.87
C GLY A 933 11.36 -6.04 -20.28
N VAL A 934 11.45 -4.72 -20.46
CA VAL A 934 11.81 -4.11 -21.76
C VAL A 934 13.33 -4.20 -21.95
N THR A 935 13.79 -5.00 -22.90
CA THR A 935 15.21 -5.15 -23.20
C THR A 935 15.80 -3.82 -23.71
N THR A 936 16.90 -3.37 -23.09
CA THR A 936 17.63 -2.17 -23.52
C THR A 936 18.83 -2.54 -24.39
N ILE A 937 18.92 -1.95 -25.60
CA ILE A 937 20.02 -2.14 -26.54
C ILE A 937 20.74 -0.81 -26.73
N PHE A 938 22.05 -0.78 -26.44
CA PHE A 938 22.87 0.42 -26.63
C PHE A 938 23.24 0.62 -28.10
N TYR A 939 23.40 1.88 -28.54
CA TYR A 939 23.97 2.24 -29.84
C TYR A 939 24.87 3.47 -29.73
N ASN A 940 25.75 3.69 -30.71
CA ASN A 940 26.69 4.81 -30.71
C ASN A 940 27.12 5.25 -32.12
N PHE A 941 27.74 6.44 -32.17
CA PHE A 941 28.33 7.04 -33.37
C PHE A 941 29.84 7.33 -33.19
N LYS A 942 30.55 6.44 -32.49
CA LYS A 942 31.97 6.68 -32.11
C LYS A 942 32.81 7.15 -33.30
N SER A 943 33.66 8.14 -33.07
CA SER A 943 34.46 8.79 -34.13
C SER A 943 35.47 7.82 -34.74
N GLN A 944 36.12 6.99 -33.93
CA GLN A 944 37.00 5.92 -34.39
C GLN A 944 36.27 4.58 -34.29
N TYR A 945 35.88 4.03 -35.44
CA TYR A 945 35.11 2.78 -35.52
C TYR A 945 35.95 1.53 -35.81
N ASP A 946 37.22 1.71 -36.20
CA ASP A 946 38.21 0.64 -36.33
C ASP A 946 39.34 0.83 -35.32
N SER A 947 39.48 -0.13 -34.40
CA SER A 947 40.51 -0.12 -33.36
C SER A 947 41.91 -0.43 -33.89
N THR A 948 42.02 -1.00 -35.10
CA THR A 948 43.28 -1.41 -35.73
C THR A 948 43.83 -0.38 -36.72
N ASN A 949 42.99 0.55 -37.20
CA ASN A 949 43.37 1.60 -38.12
C ASN A 949 42.89 2.98 -37.66
N THR A 950 43.77 3.72 -36.99
CA THR A 950 43.49 5.06 -36.44
C THR A 950 43.23 6.12 -37.52
N GLY A 951 43.45 5.82 -38.80
CA GLY A 951 43.17 6.70 -39.93
C GLY A 951 41.72 6.69 -40.41
N LEU A 952 40.90 5.74 -39.95
CA LEU A 952 39.49 5.63 -40.31
C LEU A 952 38.62 6.37 -39.28
N GLN A 953 38.09 7.52 -39.68
CA GLN A 953 37.16 8.32 -38.88
C GLN A 953 35.75 8.18 -39.44
N ASN A 954 34.77 8.15 -38.54
CA ASN A 954 33.36 8.15 -38.88
C ASN A 954 33.00 9.52 -39.47
N VAL A 955 32.67 9.55 -40.75
CA VAL A 955 32.30 10.79 -41.47
C VAL A 955 30.78 10.98 -41.52
N ILE A 956 30.05 10.30 -40.63
CA ILE A 956 28.59 10.46 -40.48
C ILE A 956 28.25 11.92 -40.15
N THR A 957 27.28 12.47 -40.87
CA THR A 957 26.82 13.85 -40.65
C THR A 957 25.82 13.90 -39.49
N GLU A 958 25.64 15.07 -38.87
CA GLU A 958 24.60 15.22 -37.82
C GLU A 958 23.20 14.87 -38.32
N ARG A 959 22.90 15.23 -39.57
CA ARG A 959 21.63 14.86 -40.22
C ARG A 959 21.48 13.34 -40.36
N GLN A 960 22.55 12.61 -40.63
CA GLN A 960 22.53 11.14 -40.67
C GLN A 960 22.41 10.52 -39.27
N LYS A 961 23.02 11.12 -38.24
CA LYS A 961 22.79 10.70 -36.85
C LYS A 961 21.31 10.85 -36.47
N ASP A 962 20.67 11.96 -36.84
CA ASP A 962 19.23 12.15 -36.63
C ASP A 962 18.39 11.08 -37.35
N ARG A 963 18.75 10.73 -38.59
CA ARG A 963 18.09 9.63 -39.33
C ARG A 963 18.25 8.28 -38.66
N ALA A 964 19.40 8.00 -38.04
CA ALA A 964 19.60 6.77 -37.27
C ALA A 964 18.75 6.76 -35.99
N ARG A 965 18.67 7.89 -35.27
CA ARG A 965 17.80 8.03 -34.08
C ARG A 965 16.34 7.76 -34.43
N GLU A 966 15.85 8.38 -35.50
CA GLU A 966 14.49 8.15 -36.02
C GLU A 966 14.27 6.69 -36.43
N ALA A 967 15.27 6.04 -37.03
CA ALA A 967 15.21 4.62 -37.36
C ALA A 967 15.10 3.73 -36.10
N PHE A 968 15.92 3.98 -35.08
CA PHE A 968 15.83 3.28 -33.79
C PHE A 968 14.49 3.52 -33.08
N GLN A 969 13.93 4.73 -33.18
CA GLN A 969 12.61 5.04 -32.63
C GLN A 969 11.51 4.20 -33.29
N LEU A 970 11.54 4.04 -34.62
CA LEU A 970 10.57 3.21 -35.34
C LEU A 970 10.70 1.73 -34.98
N TRP A 971 11.93 1.22 -34.82
CA TRP A 971 12.16 -0.14 -34.35
C TRP A 971 11.65 -0.34 -32.93
N SER A 972 11.93 0.60 -32.01
CA SER A 972 11.47 0.55 -30.62
C SER A 972 9.94 0.48 -30.50
N ALA A 973 9.23 1.27 -31.32
CA ALA A 973 7.78 1.31 -31.34
C ALA A 973 7.11 -0.04 -31.71
N ASN A 974 7.83 -0.95 -32.36
CA ASN A 974 7.28 -2.21 -32.88
C ASN A 974 7.90 -3.48 -32.26
N LEU A 975 9.06 -3.37 -31.59
CA LEU A 975 9.81 -4.53 -31.07
C LEU A 975 9.71 -4.71 -29.55
N GLY A 976 9.16 -3.73 -28.82
CA GLY A 976 9.11 -3.81 -27.35
C GLY A 976 10.49 -3.75 -26.68
N VAL A 977 11.49 -3.22 -27.39
CA VAL A 977 12.85 -2.97 -26.89
C VAL A 977 13.12 -1.46 -26.81
N GLN A 978 13.96 -1.05 -25.88
CA GLN A 978 14.41 0.34 -25.72
C GLN A 978 15.81 0.50 -26.33
N PHE A 979 16.05 1.57 -27.09
CA PHE A 979 17.38 1.94 -27.56
C PHE A 979 17.93 3.11 -26.77
N LEU A 980 19.19 3.01 -26.32
CA LEU A 980 19.88 4.11 -25.63
C LEU A 980 21.18 4.48 -26.36
N GLU A 981 21.33 5.75 -26.71
CA GLU A 981 22.57 6.27 -27.31
C GLU A 981 23.66 6.36 -26.23
N THR A 982 24.84 5.84 -26.54
CA THR A 982 26.02 5.87 -25.66
C THR A 982 27.22 6.43 -26.43
N GLU A 983 28.29 6.75 -25.71
CA GLU A 983 29.52 7.25 -26.34
C GLU A 983 30.20 6.17 -27.21
N SER A 984 30.16 4.89 -26.81
CA SER A 984 30.90 3.82 -27.49
C SER A 984 30.34 2.41 -27.38
N GLU A 985 29.26 2.19 -26.63
CA GLU A 985 28.73 0.85 -26.33
C GLU A 985 27.62 0.44 -27.31
N GLY A 986 27.54 -0.87 -27.57
CA GLY A 986 26.50 -1.48 -28.41
C GLY A 986 26.66 -1.24 -29.91
N LEU A 987 25.51 -1.10 -30.60
CA LEU A 987 25.42 -1.02 -32.06
C LEU A 987 26.17 0.21 -32.60
N THR A 988 27.20 0.02 -33.41
CA THR A 988 27.97 1.13 -33.97
C THR A 988 27.44 1.52 -35.35
N ILE A 989 27.02 2.78 -35.54
CA ILE A 989 26.55 3.31 -36.83
C ILE A 989 27.62 4.21 -37.46
N VAL A 990 28.02 3.86 -38.68
CA VAL A 990 29.16 4.48 -39.37
C VAL A 990 28.80 4.89 -40.79
N THR A 991 29.19 6.11 -41.19
CA THR A 991 29.42 6.44 -42.60
C THR A 991 30.93 6.47 -42.82
N GLY A 992 31.46 5.57 -43.65
CA GLY A 992 32.89 5.31 -43.73
C GLY A 992 33.29 4.33 -44.83
N VAL A 993 34.43 3.67 -44.66
CA VAL A 993 34.93 2.71 -45.64
C VAL A 993 34.27 1.36 -45.37
N SER A 994 33.32 0.95 -46.22
CA SER A 994 32.56 -0.31 -46.06
C SER A 994 33.44 -1.56 -46.09
N SER A 995 34.59 -1.51 -46.78
CA SER A 995 35.56 -2.61 -46.81
C SER A 995 36.24 -2.90 -45.46
N THR A 996 36.00 -2.09 -44.44
CA THR A 996 36.40 -2.37 -43.04
C THR A 996 35.72 -3.65 -42.52
N LEU A 997 34.56 -4.00 -43.07
CA LEU A 997 33.88 -5.27 -42.80
C LEU A 997 34.14 -6.23 -43.96
N ASP A 998 34.87 -7.32 -43.70
CA ASP A 998 35.19 -8.35 -44.70
C ASP A 998 34.06 -9.40 -44.78
N PRO A 999 33.37 -9.54 -45.93
CA PRO A 999 32.27 -10.48 -46.10
C PRO A 999 32.72 -11.95 -46.14
N ALA A 1000 34.03 -12.23 -46.09
CA ALA A 1000 34.54 -13.58 -45.88
C ALA A 1000 34.24 -14.10 -44.45
N PHE A 1001 33.93 -13.20 -43.50
CA PHE A 1001 33.51 -13.59 -42.16
C PHE A 1001 32.00 -13.90 -42.12
N PRO A 1002 31.57 -14.97 -41.42
CA PRO A 1002 30.19 -15.44 -41.43
C PRO A 1002 29.22 -14.48 -40.71
N ASP A 1003 29.72 -13.60 -39.84
CA ASP A 1003 28.95 -12.58 -39.12
C ASP A 1003 28.87 -11.24 -39.88
N VAL A 1004 29.39 -11.17 -41.12
CA VAL A 1004 29.33 -9.97 -41.96
C VAL A 1004 28.38 -10.18 -43.12
N LEU A 1005 27.31 -9.38 -43.14
CA LEU A 1005 26.31 -9.35 -44.20
C LEU A 1005 26.60 -8.24 -45.20
N GLU A 1006 26.64 -8.60 -46.48
CA GLU A 1006 26.91 -7.70 -47.60
C GLU A 1006 25.63 -7.31 -48.35
N PHE A 1007 25.47 -6.01 -48.60
CA PHE A 1007 24.34 -5.42 -49.34
C PHE A 1007 24.87 -4.56 -50.50
N ASP A 1008 25.66 -5.15 -51.41
CA ASP A 1008 26.43 -4.44 -52.44
C ASP A 1008 25.62 -3.52 -53.37
N SER A 1009 24.40 -3.92 -53.73
CA SER A 1009 23.47 -3.11 -54.53
C SER A 1009 23.02 -1.84 -53.79
N ALA A 1010 23.03 -1.85 -52.46
CA ALA A 1010 22.59 -0.77 -51.59
C ALA A 1010 23.76 0.04 -50.97
N GLY A 1011 24.99 -0.50 -50.92
CA GLY A 1011 26.19 0.26 -50.57
C GLY A 1011 26.54 0.32 -49.10
N PHE A 1012 26.20 -0.73 -48.36
CA PHE A 1012 26.57 -0.85 -46.96
C PHE A 1012 26.89 -2.30 -46.61
N ARG A 1013 27.60 -2.48 -45.50
CA ARG A 1013 27.87 -3.78 -44.89
C ARG A 1013 27.49 -3.74 -43.41
N VAL A 1014 27.09 -4.89 -42.87
CA VAL A 1014 26.68 -5.03 -41.47
C VAL A 1014 27.45 -6.17 -40.84
N ARG A 1015 28.04 -5.95 -39.67
CA ARG A 1015 28.46 -7.03 -38.78
C ARG A 1015 27.37 -7.26 -37.76
N ILE A 1016 26.91 -8.50 -37.66
CA ILE A 1016 25.90 -8.93 -36.69
C ILE A 1016 26.57 -9.55 -35.47
N ASP A 1017 26.09 -9.22 -34.28
CA ASP A 1017 26.48 -9.86 -33.03
C ASP A 1017 25.19 -10.09 -32.22
N PRO A 1018 24.80 -11.35 -31.95
CA PRO A 1018 23.61 -11.66 -31.15
C PRO A 1018 23.63 -11.11 -29.73
N ARG A 1019 24.80 -10.68 -29.22
CA ARG A 1019 24.94 -9.99 -27.93
C ARG A 1019 24.94 -8.46 -28.04
N PHE A 1020 24.78 -7.93 -29.25
CA PHE A 1020 24.80 -6.50 -29.61
C PHE A 1020 26.10 -5.74 -29.27
N GLY A 1021 27.06 -6.35 -28.60
CA GLY A 1021 28.28 -5.68 -28.11
C GLY A 1021 29.26 -5.26 -29.20
N ASN A 1022 29.31 -5.99 -30.33
CA ASN A 1022 30.22 -5.70 -31.45
C ASN A 1022 29.53 -5.45 -32.79
N SER A 1023 28.19 -5.33 -32.82
CA SER A 1023 27.46 -5.07 -34.06
C SER A 1023 27.85 -3.72 -34.68
N MET A 1024 27.95 -3.68 -36.02
CA MET A 1024 28.37 -2.46 -36.72
C MET A 1024 27.74 -2.37 -38.10
N LEU A 1025 27.13 -1.22 -38.40
CA LEU A 1025 26.66 -0.85 -39.73
C LEU A 1025 27.63 0.16 -40.34
N VAL A 1026 28.15 -0.13 -41.54
CA VAL A 1026 29.01 0.79 -42.30
C VAL A 1026 28.37 1.15 -43.63
N MET A 1027 27.88 2.39 -43.74
CA MET A 1027 27.44 3.05 -44.97
C MET A 1027 28.64 3.55 -45.76
N ASP A 1028 28.73 3.24 -47.04
CA ASP A 1028 29.87 3.62 -47.89
C ASP A 1028 29.94 5.15 -48.09
N ALA A 1029 31.00 5.77 -47.59
CA ALA A 1029 31.26 7.19 -47.70
C ALA A 1029 31.62 7.67 -49.12
N SER A 1030 31.94 6.75 -50.04
CA SER A 1030 32.20 7.10 -51.44
C SER A 1030 30.92 7.36 -52.25
N ARG A 1031 29.75 7.08 -51.66
CA ARG A 1031 28.44 7.29 -52.26
C ARG A 1031 27.82 8.61 -51.81
N THR A 1032 27.07 9.24 -52.71
CA THR A 1032 26.21 10.37 -52.36
C THR A 1032 24.87 9.83 -51.85
N TRP A 1033 24.57 10.14 -50.59
CA TRP A 1033 23.36 9.72 -49.88
C TRP A 1033 22.30 10.84 -49.86
N ASN A 1034 21.03 10.46 -49.98
CA ASN A 1034 19.92 11.36 -49.67
C ASN A 1034 19.58 11.23 -48.17
N ASP A 1035 19.75 12.31 -47.43
CA ASP A 1035 19.51 12.40 -45.98
C ASP A 1035 18.08 12.90 -45.64
N GLU A 1036 17.12 12.81 -46.56
CA GLU A 1036 15.69 12.99 -46.29
C GLU A 1036 15.13 11.85 -45.42
N TYR A 1037 14.10 12.16 -44.63
CA TYR A 1037 13.39 11.15 -43.85
C TYR A 1037 12.56 10.27 -44.80
N GLY A 1038 12.60 8.95 -44.60
CA GLY A 1038 11.99 8.00 -45.53
C GLY A 1038 12.71 7.96 -46.88
N GLY A 1039 11.96 7.77 -47.95
CA GLY A 1039 12.46 7.78 -49.32
C GLY A 1039 12.02 6.58 -50.16
N ASP A 1040 12.30 6.66 -51.45
CA ASP A 1040 11.94 5.62 -52.42
C ASP A 1040 12.89 4.41 -52.32
N ILE A 1041 12.34 3.28 -51.90
CA ILE A 1041 13.04 2.00 -51.74
C ILE A 1041 13.54 1.41 -53.06
N SER A 1042 13.00 1.87 -54.19
CA SER A 1042 13.38 1.42 -55.54
C SER A 1042 14.61 2.14 -56.09
N ASN A 1043 15.08 3.20 -55.43
CA ASN A 1043 16.20 4.00 -55.90
C ASN A 1043 17.54 3.40 -55.44
N VAL A 1044 18.07 2.48 -56.24
CA VAL A 1044 19.37 1.82 -56.04
C VAL A 1044 20.44 2.51 -56.89
N GLY A 1045 21.37 3.24 -56.26
CA GLY A 1045 22.46 3.95 -56.95
C GLY A 1045 22.89 5.25 -56.27
N ALA A 1046 23.43 6.20 -57.04
CA ALA A 1046 23.76 7.53 -56.52
C ALA A 1046 22.46 8.25 -56.09
N ASN A 1047 22.45 8.82 -54.89
CA ASN A 1047 21.29 9.45 -54.25
C ASN A 1047 20.28 8.48 -53.59
N SER A 1048 20.71 7.27 -53.22
CA SER A 1048 19.92 6.34 -52.40
C SER A 1048 19.59 6.96 -51.02
N SER A 1049 18.41 6.66 -50.49
CA SER A 1049 18.01 7.11 -49.15
C SER A 1049 18.92 6.52 -48.10
N TRP A 1050 19.55 7.38 -47.29
CA TRP A 1050 20.34 6.96 -46.15
C TRP A 1050 19.46 6.28 -45.11
N PHE A 1051 18.29 6.87 -44.82
CA PHE A 1051 17.34 6.39 -43.82
C PHE A 1051 16.82 4.98 -44.09
N ILE A 1052 16.37 4.70 -45.32
CA ILE A 1052 15.83 3.38 -45.69
C ILE A 1052 16.91 2.29 -45.57
N ASN A 1053 18.14 2.61 -45.93
CA ASN A 1053 19.24 1.65 -45.81
C ASN A 1053 19.72 1.50 -44.36
N ALA A 1054 19.60 2.54 -43.54
CA ALA A 1054 19.84 2.44 -42.10
C ALA A 1054 18.80 1.55 -41.42
N MET A 1055 17.51 1.68 -41.78
CA MET A 1055 16.44 0.79 -41.31
C MET A 1055 16.75 -0.68 -41.60
N ARG A 1056 17.17 -0.99 -42.83
CA ARG A 1056 17.58 -2.35 -43.24
C ARG A 1056 18.79 -2.86 -42.46
N GLY A 1057 19.83 -2.03 -42.34
CA GLY A 1057 21.06 -2.39 -41.64
C GLY A 1057 20.84 -2.61 -40.14
N ILE A 1058 20.02 -1.78 -39.51
CA ILE A 1058 19.63 -1.94 -38.10
C ILE A 1058 18.81 -3.22 -37.93
N GLY A 1059 17.82 -3.47 -38.79
CA GLY A 1059 17.05 -4.72 -38.76
C GLY A 1059 17.94 -5.97 -38.79
N ALA A 1060 18.97 -5.96 -39.63
CA ALA A 1060 19.95 -7.06 -39.68
C ALA A 1060 20.75 -7.22 -38.37
N MET A 1061 21.16 -6.11 -37.73
CA MET A 1061 21.82 -6.17 -36.42
C MET A 1061 20.90 -6.61 -35.28
N LEU A 1062 19.57 -6.53 -35.48
CA LEU A 1062 18.54 -6.98 -34.54
C LEU A 1062 18.09 -8.43 -34.80
N GLY A 1063 18.69 -9.09 -35.79
CA GLY A 1063 18.42 -10.49 -36.08
C GLY A 1063 17.38 -10.76 -37.15
N LEU A 1064 16.95 -9.75 -37.91
CA LEU A 1064 16.20 -10.00 -39.15
C LEU A 1064 17.14 -10.49 -40.25
N ASP A 1065 16.71 -11.52 -40.96
CA ASP A 1065 17.41 -12.02 -42.14
C ASP A 1065 16.82 -11.41 -43.42
N LYS A 1066 17.51 -11.57 -44.55
CA LYS A 1066 17.07 -10.99 -45.83
C LYS A 1066 15.78 -11.66 -46.28
N ALA A 1067 14.70 -10.88 -46.46
CA ALA A 1067 13.48 -11.37 -47.09
C ALA A 1067 13.61 -11.31 -48.63
N SER A 1068 13.22 -12.37 -49.32
CA SER A 1068 13.35 -12.51 -50.78
C SER A 1068 12.19 -11.92 -51.60
N ASP A 1069 11.30 -11.14 -50.97
CA ASP A 1069 10.04 -10.66 -51.58
C ASP A 1069 10.04 -9.17 -51.93
#